data_AF-A0A329I369-F1
#
_entry.id   AF-A0A329I369-F1
#
_cell.length_a   1.000
_cell.length_b   1.000
_cell.length_c   1.000
_cell.angle_alpha   90.00
_cell.angle_beta   90.00
_cell.angle_gamma   90.00
#
_symmetry.space_group_name_H-M   'P 1'
#
loop_
_entity.id
_entity.type
_entity.pdbx_description
1 polymer ?
#
loop_
_entity_poly.entity_id
_entity_poly.type
_entity_poly.pdbx_seq_one_letter_code
_entity_poly.pdbx_strand_id
1 'polypeptide(L)'
;MKDNLDLKILEILEREPVSARLHHAVLQAASEGGLPFESFSEYIQNKGDNIQRLFIVPNLEKKGASELISILDEYVKANITGNSHVSASPQQILPLTIPASYKSFSLITFLRACQCSVRLHNALTRAIEKKEFGSETLGDLDGKSICTLKSELQNLPGLGQKSVVEFLDLLKALVNRPVSEFAFTETELQSLPLQYESSDLSSEFVLLLESEGYANITVTDIINKAPGLSKQEGTLRNKLDPVYRKSSLHQLLTSISYDIYELSEKIITDAKLAPRLAALLSDFYRFLLSKKSQVFRHDEFFANDLSGLEYREAKVLLARIEREGQTLEELGRRFGVTRERIRQIESKALTKYVKSNRIGLFHLSENLEKYVKASKGVLSVEVIHRLYGVSRHKLEVALNLVVPASRDAWLARDGDYIISKDFTSRQDQLFGDIEKFIYRYPGGDSKALIKELDGVNRPVLEYFIFRHQKKFSMSAEGDIDIITISASERARIVLTAAGKPLHTSEATRLYKTIFKEEVTEHALRSTLNRLPDGLIIGPGTFALYADLKLNSNDIDHIKNEAYKFIFCEGRYVSSRIIFEHISRIRPEFRQKEPRFNFYLVHGILQDDGRYRIGRGFMVGLPSYGDYLPLETEIAELVETHGPVSISEVMELLRPSRGELTNGSVRNSLVACDEVYLTAEKRRWDVAYRVFKDPVDIRRLQIAIRMAAYKESVALSSVFNRVRSTGIEYALGTILSVVWKDPNITLERDYVRFDGTDTEIERYYVTGEPTRLCQLDYRNHTEEKSVDTGVLDALIKEFDLYV
;
A
#
# COMPACT_ATOMS: atom_id res chain seq x y z
N MET A 1 -58.48 -49.87 12.58
CA MET A 1 -57.39 -49.28 13.41
C MET A 1 -56.16 -50.20 13.55
N LYS A 2 -56.27 -51.53 13.45
CA LYS A 2 -55.09 -52.43 13.40
C LYS A 2 -54.44 -52.60 12.02
N ASP A 3 -55.16 -52.34 10.91
CA ASP A 3 -54.66 -52.62 9.55
C ASP A 3 -53.72 -51.54 8.94
N ASN A 4 -53.57 -50.37 9.58
CA ASN A 4 -52.74 -49.26 9.04
C ASN A 4 -51.35 -49.13 9.69
N LEU A 5 -51.04 -49.93 10.72
CA LEU A 5 -49.78 -49.82 11.46
C LEU A 5 -48.63 -50.64 10.85
N ASP A 6 -48.92 -51.60 9.96
CA ASP A 6 -47.90 -52.45 9.31
C ASP A 6 -47.64 -52.09 7.83
N LEU A 7 -48.08 -50.91 7.38
CA LEU A 7 -47.81 -50.42 6.02
C LEU A 7 -46.30 -50.21 5.81
N LYS A 8 -45.77 -50.73 4.71
CA LYS A 8 -44.40 -50.45 4.27
C LYS A 8 -44.28 -48.99 3.81
N ILE A 9 -43.14 -48.35 4.07
CA ILE A 9 -42.90 -46.96 3.68
C ILE A 9 -43.03 -46.77 2.16
N LEU A 10 -42.64 -47.77 1.36
CA LEU A 10 -42.81 -47.76 -0.10
C LEU A 10 -44.28 -47.72 -0.51
N GLU A 11 -45.16 -48.45 0.18
CA GLU A 11 -46.60 -48.47 -0.12
C GLU A 11 -47.26 -47.13 0.24
N ILE A 12 -46.74 -46.42 1.24
CA ILE A 12 -47.18 -45.05 1.58
C ILE A 12 -46.73 -44.08 0.47
N LEU A 13 -45.50 -44.22 -0.02
CA LEU A 13 -44.96 -43.37 -1.07
C LEU A 13 -45.62 -43.56 -2.44
N GLU A 14 -46.11 -44.75 -2.75
CA GLU A 14 -46.89 -45.02 -3.97
C GLU A 14 -48.28 -44.36 -3.92
N ARG A 15 -48.81 -44.10 -2.73
CA ARG A 15 -50.14 -43.49 -2.51
C ARG A 15 -50.10 -41.97 -2.40
N GLU A 16 -48.92 -41.39 -2.19
CA GLU A 16 -48.72 -39.96 -1.97
C GLU A 16 -48.00 -39.28 -3.14
N PRO A 17 -48.31 -38.01 -3.47
CA PRO A 17 -47.70 -37.30 -4.57
C PRO A 17 -46.28 -36.83 -4.20
N VAL A 18 -45.31 -37.74 -4.25
CA VAL A 18 -43.91 -37.44 -3.95
C VAL A 18 -43.10 -37.07 -5.18
N SER A 19 -42.00 -36.34 -4.97
CA SER A 19 -41.07 -36.08 -6.07
C SER A 19 -40.46 -37.39 -6.60
N ALA A 20 -40.32 -37.53 -7.92
CA ALA A 20 -39.69 -38.71 -8.55
C ALA A 20 -38.29 -38.98 -7.98
N ARG A 21 -37.59 -37.94 -7.50
CA ARG A 21 -36.30 -38.05 -6.83
C ARG A 21 -36.41 -38.71 -5.47
N LEU A 22 -37.37 -38.31 -4.63
CA LEU A 22 -37.62 -38.94 -3.34
C LEU A 22 -38.00 -40.42 -3.54
N HIS A 23 -38.90 -40.68 -4.50
CA HIS A 23 -39.35 -42.03 -4.83
C HIS A 23 -38.19 -42.94 -5.23
N HIS A 24 -37.33 -42.49 -6.17
CA HIS A 24 -36.16 -43.27 -6.59
C HIS A 24 -35.11 -43.43 -5.47
N ALA A 25 -34.87 -42.39 -4.66
CA ALA A 25 -33.90 -42.46 -3.57
C ALA A 25 -34.34 -43.46 -2.48
N VAL A 26 -35.63 -43.47 -2.11
CA VAL A 26 -36.16 -44.41 -1.11
C VAL A 26 -36.23 -45.83 -1.64
N LEU A 27 -36.62 -46.02 -2.92
CA LEU A 27 -36.58 -47.34 -3.57
C LEU A 27 -35.17 -47.92 -3.61
N GLN A 28 -34.18 -47.10 -3.98
CA GLN A 28 -32.79 -47.53 -4.00
C GLN A 28 -32.30 -47.89 -2.59
N ALA A 29 -32.54 -47.02 -1.60
CA ALA A 29 -32.17 -47.26 -0.22
C ALA A 29 -32.85 -48.51 0.37
N ALA A 30 -34.10 -48.80 -0.01
CA ALA A 30 -34.80 -50.04 0.36
C ALA A 30 -34.13 -51.28 -0.26
N SER A 31 -33.79 -51.21 -1.55
CA SER A 31 -33.16 -52.35 -2.27
C SER A 31 -31.77 -52.69 -1.75
N GLU A 32 -31.05 -51.70 -1.21
CA GLU A 32 -29.71 -51.86 -0.63
C GLU A 32 -29.74 -52.18 0.88
N GLY A 33 -30.92 -52.30 1.50
CA GLY A 33 -31.07 -52.53 2.94
C GLY A 33 -30.61 -51.35 3.81
N GLY A 34 -30.52 -50.15 3.23
CA GLY A 34 -29.98 -48.94 3.86
C GLY A 34 -31.03 -48.02 4.48
N LEU A 35 -32.32 -48.39 4.44
CA LEU A 35 -33.37 -47.62 5.11
C LEU A 35 -33.35 -47.85 6.62
N PRO A 36 -33.46 -46.79 7.44
CA PRO A 36 -33.44 -46.93 8.90
C PRO A 36 -34.70 -47.57 9.48
N PHE A 37 -35.79 -47.63 8.72
CA PHE A 37 -37.06 -48.26 9.07
C PHE A 37 -37.80 -48.66 7.78
N GLU A 38 -38.42 -49.83 7.75
CA GLU A 38 -39.14 -50.36 6.58
C GLU A 38 -40.65 -50.19 6.67
N SER A 39 -41.17 -50.07 7.89
CA SER A 39 -42.61 -49.96 8.19
C SER A 39 -42.95 -48.67 8.93
N PHE A 40 -44.22 -48.28 8.82
CA PHE A 40 -44.76 -47.12 9.52
C PHE A 40 -44.74 -47.29 11.05
N SER A 41 -44.93 -48.50 11.57
CA SER A 41 -44.82 -48.79 13.00
C SER A 41 -43.39 -48.58 13.54
N GLU A 42 -42.37 -49.03 12.80
CA GLU A 42 -40.95 -48.80 13.15
C GLU A 42 -40.61 -47.32 13.19
N TYR A 43 -41.11 -46.52 12.23
CA TYR A 43 -40.93 -45.08 12.23
C TYR A 43 -41.45 -44.44 13.53
N ILE A 44 -42.63 -44.84 14.00
CA ILE A 44 -43.27 -44.27 15.19
C ILE A 44 -42.52 -44.63 16.47
N GLN A 45 -42.10 -45.89 16.63
CA GLN A 45 -41.54 -46.40 17.90
C GLN A 45 -40.25 -45.66 18.33
N ASN A 46 -39.41 -45.23 17.37
CA ASN A 46 -38.15 -44.52 17.64
C ASN A 46 -37.96 -43.31 16.71
N LYS A 47 -39.02 -42.51 16.53
CA LYS A 47 -39.05 -41.39 15.57
C LYS A 47 -37.83 -40.47 15.60
N GLY A 48 -37.34 -40.09 16.77
CA GLY A 48 -36.19 -39.18 16.91
C GLY A 48 -34.88 -39.75 16.34
N ASP A 49 -34.57 -41.01 16.67
CA ASP A 49 -33.35 -41.71 16.19
C ASP A 49 -33.48 -42.06 14.70
N ASN A 50 -34.66 -42.51 14.28
CA ASN A 50 -34.98 -42.81 12.89
C ASN A 50 -34.84 -41.60 11.97
N ILE A 51 -35.26 -40.41 12.41
CA ILE A 51 -35.07 -39.16 11.67
C ILE A 51 -33.57 -38.84 11.52
N GLN A 52 -32.77 -39.02 12.58
CA GLN A 52 -31.33 -38.77 12.51
C GLN A 52 -30.64 -39.73 11.53
N ARG A 53 -31.00 -41.01 11.57
CA ARG A 53 -30.48 -42.03 10.64
C ARG A 53 -30.94 -41.78 9.20
N LEU A 54 -32.16 -41.24 9.00
CA LEU A 54 -32.69 -40.91 7.68
C LEU A 54 -31.86 -39.82 6.97
N PHE A 55 -31.34 -38.83 7.71
CA PHE A 55 -30.46 -37.80 7.15
C PHE A 55 -29.07 -38.30 6.74
N ILE A 56 -28.72 -39.55 7.08
CA ILE A 56 -27.43 -40.19 6.79
C ILE A 56 -27.55 -41.18 5.61
N VAL A 57 -28.77 -41.46 5.14
CA VAL A 57 -29.02 -42.38 4.01
C VAL A 57 -28.38 -41.85 2.72
N PRO A 58 -27.52 -42.64 2.05
CA PRO A 58 -26.91 -42.26 0.77
C PRO A 58 -27.96 -41.89 -0.28
N ASN A 59 -27.67 -40.87 -1.10
CA ASN A 59 -28.57 -40.38 -2.17
C ASN A 59 -29.90 -39.77 -1.72
N LEU A 60 -30.18 -39.70 -0.41
CA LEU A 60 -31.34 -39.01 0.16
C LEU A 60 -30.92 -37.61 0.67
N GLU A 61 -31.04 -36.58 -0.18
CA GLU A 61 -30.71 -35.20 0.21
C GLU A 61 -31.59 -34.71 1.37
N LYS A 62 -31.08 -33.76 2.20
CA LYS A 62 -31.81 -33.17 3.34
C LYS A 62 -33.25 -32.75 3.03
N LYS A 63 -33.49 -32.28 1.79
CA LYS A 63 -34.81 -31.85 1.34
C LYS A 63 -35.76 -33.02 1.09
N GLY A 64 -35.26 -34.13 0.53
CA GLY A 64 -36.02 -35.37 0.35
C GLY A 64 -36.31 -36.06 1.69
N ALA A 65 -35.33 -36.10 2.60
CA ALA A 65 -35.55 -36.60 3.95
C ALA A 65 -36.63 -35.80 4.71
N SER A 66 -36.61 -34.47 4.58
CA SER A 66 -37.63 -33.60 5.19
C SER A 66 -39.02 -33.78 4.56
N GLU A 67 -39.08 -34.02 3.24
CA GLU A 67 -40.32 -34.32 2.51
C GLU A 67 -40.92 -35.66 3.00
N LEU A 68 -40.10 -36.71 3.15
CA LEU A 68 -40.54 -38.00 3.70
C LEU A 68 -41.05 -37.87 5.15
N ILE A 69 -40.33 -37.15 6.00
CA ILE A 69 -40.72 -36.93 7.41
C ILE A 69 -42.07 -36.21 7.48
N SER A 70 -42.28 -35.19 6.65
CA SER A 70 -43.54 -34.45 6.62
C SER A 70 -44.73 -35.35 6.26
N ILE A 71 -44.55 -36.23 5.26
CA ILE A 71 -45.59 -37.16 4.81
C ILE A 71 -45.92 -38.17 5.91
N LEU A 72 -44.89 -38.77 6.52
CA LEU A 72 -45.07 -39.74 7.60
C LEU A 72 -45.72 -39.09 8.84
N ASP A 73 -45.36 -37.85 9.17
CA ASP A 73 -45.96 -37.11 10.27
C ASP A 73 -47.42 -36.73 10.03
N GLU A 74 -47.79 -36.47 8.77
CA GLU A 74 -49.18 -36.24 8.37
C GLU A 74 -49.99 -37.54 8.48
N TYR A 75 -49.40 -38.68 8.11
CA TYR A 75 -49.98 -40.01 8.35
C TYR A 75 -50.16 -40.34 9.83
N VAL A 76 -49.23 -39.90 10.69
CA VAL A 76 -49.34 -40.06 12.16
C VAL A 76 -50.52 -39.24 12.69
N LYS A 77 -50.67 -37.99 12.24
CA LYS A 77 -51.79 -37.12 12.64
C LYS A 77 -53.14 -37.68 12.19
N ALA A 78 -53.22 -38.22 10.96
CA ALA A 78 -54.45 -38.79 10.43
C ALA A 78 -54.92 -40.07 11.17
N ASN A 79 -53.99 -40.85 11.74
CA ASN A 79 -54.30 -42.14 12.36
C ASN A 79 -54.38 -42.12 13.91
N ILE A 80 -53.83 -41.11 14.60
CA ILE A 80 -53.80 -41.07 16.09
C ILE A 80 -54.91 -40.20 16.69
N THR A 81 -55.43 -39.18 16.00
CA THR A 81 -56.49 -38.32 16.55
C THR A 81 -57.86 -38.67 15.97
N GLY A 82 -58.64 -39.47 16.69
CA GLY A 82 -60.09 -39.56 16.51
C GLY A 82 -60.80 -38.35 17.13
N ASN A 83 -61.85 -37.86 16.43
CA ASN A 83 -62.76 -36.72 16.71
C ASN A 83 -62.22 -35.29 16.44
N SER A 84 -63.02 -34.31 15.98
CA SER A 84 -64.15 -34.21 15.03
C SER A 84 -64.46 -32.72 14.85
N HIS A 85 -65.00 -32.34 13.67
CA HIS A 85 -65.49 -31.01 13.19
C HIS A 85 -64.47 -30.22 12.36
N VAL A 86 -64.68 -29.94 11.07
CA VAL A 86 -65.93 -29.74 10.30
C VAL A 86 -66.03 -30.72 9.13
N SER A 87 -67.20 -31.33 9.00
CA SER A 87 -67.64 -32.04 7.81
C SER A 87 -67.64 -31.10 6.61
N ALA A 88 -66.58 -31.11 5.81
CA ALA A 88 -66.75 -30.96 4.38
C ALA A 88 -67.22 -32.34 3.88
N SER A 89 -68.53 -32.44 3.64
CA SER A 89 -69.09 -33.36 2.65
C SER A 89 -68.16 -33.44 1.42
N PRO A 90 -68.18 -34.56 0.66
CA PRO A 90 -67.41 -34.66 -0.57
C PRO A 90 -67.67 -33.38 -1.36
N GLN A 91 -66.63 -32.57 -1.60
CA GLN A 91 -66.81 -31.37 -2.41
C GLN A 91 -67.44 -31.86 -3.70
N GLN A 92 -68.71 -31.51 -3.85
CA GLN A 92 -69.42 -31.59 -5.09
C GLN A 92 -68.46 -31.04 -6.13
N ILE A 93 -68.24 -31.84 -7.17
CA ILE A 93 -67.44 -31.52 -8.33
C ILE A 93 -68.11 -30.31 -8.97
N LEU A 94 -67.79 -29.10 -8.51
CA LEU A 94 -68.27 -27.90 -9.15
C LEU A 94 -67.46 -27.77 -10.44
N PRO A 95 -68.12 -27.73 -11.61
CA PRO A 95 -67.45 -27.41 -12.85
C PRO A 95 -66.76 -26.06 -12.73
N LEU A 96 -65.62 -25.90 -13.39
CA LEU A 96 -64.97 -24.60 -13.53
C LEU A 96 -65.95 -23.65 -14.24
N THR A 97 -66.36 -22.56 -13.59
CA THR A 97 -67.28 -21.57 -14.17
C THR A 97 -66.48 -20.36 -14.64
N ILE A 98 -66.34 -20.21 -15.96
CA ILE A 98 -65.67 -19.08 -16.59
C ILE A 98 -66.72 -17.99 -16.88
N PRO A 99 -66.54 -16.75 -16.41
CA PRO A 99 -67.50 -15.69 -16.68
C PRO A 99 -67.67 -15.45 -18.19
N ALA A 100 -68.91 -15.18 -18.63
CA ALA A 100 -69.26 -15.08 -20.05
C ALA A 100 -68.37 -14.10 -20.86
N SER A 101 -67.89 -13.04 -20.21
CA SER A 101 -66.98 -12.04 -20.78
C SER A 101 -65.59 -12.56 -21.14
N TYR A 102 -65.14 -13.67 -20.55
CA TYR A 102 -63.81 -14.24 -20.76
C TYR A 102 -63.80 -15.47 -21.67
N LYS A 103 -64.97 -16.02 -22.01
CA LYS A 103 -65.05 -17.29 -22.78
C LYS A 103 -64.41 -17.21 -24.17
N SER A 104 -64.41 -16.03 -24.79
CA SER A 104 -63.81 -15.79 -26.11
C SER A 104 -62.29 -15.51 -26.08
N PHE A 105 -61.67 -15.38 -24.90
CA PHE A 105 -60.24 -15.11 -24.81
C PHE A 105 -59.41 -16.37 -25.09
N SER A 106 -58.42 -16.22 -25.97
CA SER A 106 -57.39 -17.26 -26.18
C SER A 106 -56.59 -17.49 -24.91
N LEU A 107 -56.32 -18.76 -24.61
CA LEU A 107 -55.47 -19.18 -23.49
C LEU A 107 -54.05 -18.60 -23.59
N ILE A 108 -53.51 -18.47 -24.80
CA ILE A 108 -52.17 -17.91 -25.03
C ILE A 108 -52.15 -16.42 -24.65
N THR A 109 -53.17 -15.67 -25.07
CA THR A 109 -53.31 -14.24 -24.72
C THR A 109 -53.53 -14.05 -23.22
N PHE A 110 -54.34 -14.91 -22.60
CA PHE A 110 -54.56 -14.93 -21.15
C PHE A 110 -53.25 -15.18 -20.37
N LEU A 111 -52.45 -16.16 -20.79
CA LEU A 111 -51.16 -16.46 -20.15
C LEU A 111 -50.14 -15.33 -20.29
N ARG A 112 -50.13 -14.61 -21.42
CA ARG A 112 -49.29 -13.41 -21.60
C ARG A 112 -49.70 -12.29 -20.65
N ALA A 113 -51.01 -12.09 -20.46
CA ALA A 113 -51.55 -11.05 -19.60
C ALA A 113 -51.31 -11.31 -18.10
N CYS A 114 -51.35 -12.57 -17.66
CA CYS A 114 -51.29 -12.93 -16.24
C CYS A 114 -49.88 -12.97 -15.63
N GLN A 115 -48.84 -12.53 -16.34
CA GLN A 115 -47.44 -12.58 -15.88
C GLN A 115 -47.01 -13.95 -15.32
N CYS A 116 -47.46 -15.04 -15.94
CA CYS A 116 -47.11 -16.40 -15.52
C CYS A 116 -45.63 -16.73 -15.78
N SER A 117 -45.15 -17.83 -15.19
CA SER A 117 -43.78 -18.28 -15.39
C SER A 117 -43.50 -18.59 -16.86
N VAL A 118 -42.30 -18.22 -17.34
CA VAL A 118 -41.83 -18.50 -18.71
C VAL A 118 -41.96 -19.99 -19.06
N ARG A 119 -41.83 -20.87 -18.06
CA ARG A 119 -41.98 -22.31 -18.22
C ARG A 119 -43.43 -22.72 -18.48
N LEU A 120 -44.38 -22.21 -17.70
CA LEU A 120 -45.81 -22.45 -17.92
C LEU A 120 -46.23 -21.88 -19.28
N HIS A 121 -45.87 -20.63 -19.57
CA HIS A 121 -46.19 -19.97 -20.84
C HIS A 121 -45.70 -20.78 -22.05
N ASN A 122 -44.41 -21.13 -22.10
CA ASN A 122 -43.83 -21.83 -23.24
C ASN A 122 -44.35 -23.26 -23.38
N ALA A 123 -44.59 -23.97 -22.28
CA ALA A 123 -45.06 -25.35 -22.31
C ALA A 123 -46.52 -25.44 -22.76
N LEU A 124 -47.42 -24.58 -22.23
CA LEU A 124 -48.82 -24.59 -22.64
C LEU A 124 -49.00 -24.04 -24.06
N THR A 125 -48.26 -22.99 -24.43
CA THR A 125 -48.30 -22.43 -25.79
C THR A 125 -47.89 -23.48 -26.83
N ARG A 126 -46.79 -24.21 -26.57
CA ARG A 126 -46.35 -25.32 -27.43
C ARG A 126 -47.37 -26.46 -27.47
N ALA A 127 -47.97 -26.81 -26.34
CA ALA A 127 -48.98 -27.87 -26.28
C ALA A 127 -50.25 -27.52 -27.07
N ILE A 128 -50.67 -26.26 -27.05
CA ILE A 128 -51.80 -25.75 -27.85
C ILE A 128 -51.42 -25.73 -29.33
N GLU A 129 -50.25 -25.18 -29.71
CA GLU A 129 -49.77 -25.14 -31.09
C GLU A 129 -49.64 -26.53 -31.72
N LYS A 130 -49.29 -27.55 -30.92
CA LYS A 130 -49.18 -28.95 -31.35
C LYS A 130 -50.48 -29.75 -31.24
N LYS A 131 -51.57 -29.14 -30.79
CA LYS A 131 -52.86 -29.81 -30.50
C LYS A 131 -52.75 -30.95 -29.48
N GLU A 132 -51.75 -30.90 -28.62
CA GLU A 132 -51.56 -31.83 -27.50
C GLU A 132 -52.47 -31.46 -26.31
N PHE A 133 -52.93 -30.20 -26.25
CA PHE A 133 -53.92 -29.72 -25.28
C PHE A 133 -55.18 -29.24 -26.01
N GLY A 134 -56.31 -29.90 -25.77
CA GLY A 134 -57.56 -29.73 -26.53
C GLY A 134 -58.41 -28.50 -26.18
N SER A 135 -57.87 -27.54 -25.43
CA SER A 135 -58.56 -26.30 -25.05
C SER A 135 -57.73 -25.11 -25.54
N GLU A 136 -58.28 -24.30 -26.45
CA GLU A 136 -57.60 -23.16 -27.09
C GLU A 136 -58.05 -21.81 -26.51
N THR A 137 -59.28 -21.76 -26.01
CA THR A 137 -59.91 -20.61 -25.37
C THR A 137 -60.20 -20.89 -23.89
N LEU A 138 -60.39 -19.83 -23.10
CA LEU A 138 -60.87 -19.98 -21.71
C LEU A 138 -62.27 -20.60 -21.68
N GLY A 139 -63.10 -20.40 -22.71
CA GLY A 139 -64.41 -21.02 -22.84
C GLY A 139 -64.36 -22.55 -22.91
N ASP A 140 -63.31 -23.13 -23.50
CA ASP A 140 -63.13 -24.58 -23.60
C ASP A 140 -62.83 -25.26 -22.25
N LEU A 141 -62.51 -24.45 -21.23
CA LEU A 141 -62.30 -24.89 -19.85
C LEU A 141 -63.56 -24.76 -18.99
N ASP A 142 -64.57 -24.02 -19.47
CA ASP A 142 -65.85 -23.85 -18.79
C ASP A 142 -66.59 -25.19 -18.72
N GLY A 143 -67.10 -25.56 -17.55
CA GLY A 143 -67.75 -26.86 -17.36
C GLY A 143 -66.79 -28.01 -17.00
N LYS A 144 -65.47 -27.88 -17.19
CA LYS A 144 -64.52 -28.95 -16.87
C LYS A 144 -64.33 -29.10 -15.36
N SER A 145 -64.20 -30.35 -14.90
CA SER A 145 -63.83 -30.59 -13.51
C SER A 145 -62.35 -30.27 -13.28
N ILE A 146 -62.02 -29.68 -12.14
CA ILE A 146 -60.63 -29.36 -11.76
C ILE A 146 -59.76 -30.63 -11.74
N CYS A 147 -60.31 -31.79 -11.39
CA CYS A 147 -59.59 -33.06 -11.38
C CYS A 147 -59.24 -33.54 -12.80
N THR A 148 -60.19 -33.45 -13.74
CA THR A 148 -59.97 -33.81 -15.14
C THR A 148 -58.93 -32.89 -15.78
N LEU A 149 -59.07 -31.58 -15.56
CA LEU A 149 -58.13 -30.58 -16.08
C LEU A 149 -56.72 -30.78 -15.51
N LYS A 150 -56.60 -31.06 -14.21
CA LYS A 150 -55.30 -31.36 -13.57
C LYS A 150 -54.64 -32.59 -14.18
N SER A 151 -55.40 -33.65 -14.45
CA SER A 151 -54.88 -34.86 -15.11
C SER A 151 -54.45 -34.59 -16.55
N GLU A 152 -55.23 -33.83 -17.33
CA GLU A 152 -54.87 -33.43 -18.70
C GLU A 152 -53.54 -32.66 -18.70
N LEU A 153 -53.40 -31.68 -17.80
CA LEU A 153 -52.19 -30.85 -17.69
C LEU A 153 -50.97 -31.64 -17.21
N GLN A 154 -51.14 -32.62 -16.33
CA GLN A 154 -50.05 -33.49 -15.85
C GLN A 154 -49.51 -34.42 -16.94
N ASN A 155 -50.34 -34.77 -17.93
CA ASN A 155 -49.94 -35.63 -19.04
C ASN A 155 -49.25 -34.85 -20.19
N LEU A 156 -49.18 -33.51 -20.12
CA LEU A 156 -48.55 -32.71 -21.17
C LEU A 156 -47.01 -32.74 -21.08
N PRO A 157 -46.31 -32.95 -22.20
CA PRO A 157 -44.86 -32.98 -22.22
C PRO A 157 -44.26 -31.60 -21.90
N GLY A 158 -43.45 -31.53 -20.85
CA GLY A 158 -42.73 -30.32 -20.44
C GLY A 158 -43.41 -29.49 -19.34
N LEU A 159 -44.64 -29.84 -18.95
CA LEU A 159 -45.35 -29.20 -17.85
C LEU A 159 -45.02 -29.89 -16.52
N GLY A 160 -44.40 -29.17 -15.58
CA GLY A 160 -44.10 -29.71 -14.23
C GLY A 160 -45.23 -29.41 -13.25
N GLN A 161 -45.31 -30.16 -12.14
CA GLN A 161 -46.38 -29.99 -11.12
C GLN A 161 -46.55 -28.54 -10.64
N LYS A 162 -45.46 -27.77 -10.49
CA LYS A 162 -45.53 -26.34 -10.11
C LYS A 162 -46.22 -25.47 -11.15
N SER A 163 -46.01 -25.76 -12.44
CA SER A 163 -46.68 -25.04 -13.54
C SER A 163 -48.16 -25.44 -13.66
N VAL A 164 -48.49 -26.69 -13.34
CA VAL A 164 -49.90 -27.14 -13.25
C VAL A 164 -50.62 -26.41 -12.13
N VAL A 165 -50.02 -26.33 -10.93
CA VAL A 165 -50.59 -25.61 -9.78
C VAL A 165 -50.72 -24.11 -10.09
N GLU A 166 -49.67 -23.49 -10.62
CA GLU A 166 -49.66 -22.08 -11.03
C GLU A 166 -50.80 -21.77 -12.01
N PHE A 167 -51.03 -22.63 -13.01
CA PHE A 167 -52.12 -22.44 -13.97
C PHE A 167 -53.51 -22.57 -13.32
N LEU A 168 -53.70 -23.54 -12.44
CA LEU A 168 -54.96 -23.71 -11.71
C LEU A 168 -55.24 -22.55 -10.76
N ASP A 169 -54.20 -21.97 -10.14
CA ASP A 169 -54.33 -20.81 -9.27
C ASP A 169 -54.67 -19.53 -10.07
N LEU A 170 -54.13 -19.37 -11.27
CA LEU A 170 -54.51 -18.30 -12.19
C LEU A 170 -56.00 -18.40 -12.61
N LEU A 171 -56.49 -19.60 -12.88
CA LEU A 171 -57.90 -19.83 -13.19
C LEU A 171 -58.81 -19.55 -11.98
N LYS A 172 -58.41 -19.96 -10.77
CA LYS A 172 -59.14 -19.63 -9.54
C LYS A 172 -59.16 -18.12 -9.26
N ALA A 173 -58.06 -17.42 -9.53
CA ALA A 173 -57.99 -15.96 -9.40
C ALA A 173 -58.93 -15.26 -10.39
N LEU A 174 -59.14 -15.81 -11.59
CA LEU A 174 -60.09 -15.29 -12.58
C LEU A 174 -61.55 -15.41 -12.11
N VAL A 175 -61.90 -16.48 -11.39
CA VAL A 175 -63.26 -16.70 -10.85
C VAL A 175 -63.60 -15.74 -9.71
N ASN A 176 -62.59 -15.23 -8.98
CA ASN A 176 -62.79 -14.42 -7.77
C ASN A 176 -62.58 -12.91 -7.96
N ARG A 177 -62.39 -12.41 -9.19
CA ARG A 177 -62.14 -10.98 -9.46
C ARG A 177 -63.33 -10.30 -10.16
N PRO A 178 -63.75 -9.08 -9.74
CA PRO A 178 -64.76 -8.31 -10.45
C PRO A 178 -64.23 -7.83 -11.81
N VAL A 179 -65.13 -7.79 -12.80
CA VAL A 179 -64.87 -7.49 -14.23
C VAL A 179 -64.15 -6.14 -14.47
N SER A 180 -64.15 -5.23 -13.48
CA SER A 180 -63.54 -3.90 -13.57
C SER A 180 -62.01 -3.86 -13.51
N GLU A 181 -61.32 -4.93 -13.10
CA GLU A 181 -59.83 -4.99 -13.07
C GLU A 181 -59.19 -5.55 -14.34
N PHE A 182 -60.00 -5.99 -15.32
CA PHE A 182 -59.54 -6.32 -16.68
C PHE A 182 -60.03 -5.31 -17.73
N ALA A 183 -60.44 -4.12 -17.29
CA ALA A 183 -60.42 -2.96 -18.17
C ALA A 183 -58.95 -2.70 -18.49
N PHE A 184 -58.48 -3.21 -19.63
CA PHE A 184 -57.29 -2.70 -20.28
C PHE A 184 -57.57 -1.22 -20.54
N THR A 185 -57.19 -0.37 -19.60
CA THR A 185 -57.08 1.05 -19.85
C THR A 185 -55.94 1.20 -20.83
N GLU A 186 -56.27 1.60 -22.06
CA GLU A 186 -55.38 2.25 -23.05
C GLU A 186 -54.61 3.47 -22.46
N THR A 187 -54.71 3.71 -21.15
CA THR A 187 -54.32 4.90 -20.42
C THR A 187 -53.07 4.71 -19.56
N GLU A 188 -52.54 3.49 -19.37
CA GLU A 188 -51.21 3.29 -18.73
C GLU A 188 -50.04 3.24 -19.73
N LEU A 189 -50.33 3.45 -21.02
CA LEU A 189 -49.36 3.67 -22.10
C LEU A 189 -49.15 5.18 -22.43
N GLN A 190 -49.73 6.10 -21.65
CA GLN A 190 -49.74 7.54 -21.97
C GLN A 190 -49.23 8.46 -20.85
N SER A 191 -48.21 8.07 -20.09
CA SER A 191 -47.48 9.01 -19.24
C SER A 191 -45.97 8.92 -19.43
N LEU A 192 -45.51 9.29 -20.61
CA LEU A 192 -44.29 10.05 -20.90
C LEU A 192 -44.47 10.65 -22.32
N PRO A 193 -44.04 11.90 -22.55
CA PRO A 193 -44.54 12.71 -23.65
C PRO A 193 -43.89 12.29 -24.97
N LEU A 194 -44.75 12.15 -25.98
CA LEU A 194 -44.61 12.54 -27.38
C LEU A 194 -45.37 11.52 -28.24
N GLN A 195 -46.53 11.94 -28.75
CA GLN A 195 -47.06 11.38 -29.98
C GLN A 195 -46.04 11.67 -31.09
N TYR A 196 -45.16 10.71 -31.37
CA TYR A 196 -44.52 10.63 -32.67
C TYR A 196 -45.28 9.57 -33.45
N GLU A 197 -45.97 10.04 -34.48
CA GLU A 197 -46.44 9.22 -35.58
C GLU A 197 -45.31 8.29 -36.04
N SER A 198 -45.67 7.12 -36.58
CA SER A 198 -44.76 6.09 -37.09
C SER A 198 -43.89 6.58 -38.25
N SER A 199 -42.94 7.48 -37.99
CA SER A 199 -41.87 7.88 -38.90
C SER A 199 -40.61 7.09 -38.54
N ASP A 200 -40.44 5.96 -39.22
CA ASP A 200 -39.18 5.27 -39.49
C ASP A 200 -38.04 5.42 -38.46
N LEU A 201 -38.06 4.56 -37.43
CA LEU A 201 -37.01 4.45 -36.40
C LEU A 201 -35.58 4.33 -36.99
N SER A 202 -35.44 3.72 -38.17
CA SER A 202 -34.13 3.56 -38.80
C SER A 202 -33.65 4.85 -39.46
N SER A 203 -34.54 5.66 -40.00
CA SER A 203 -34.20 6.99 -40.48
C SER A 203 -33.74 7.90 -39.33
N GLU A 204 -34.39 7.84 -38.16
CA GLU A 204 -33.91 8.56 -36.98
C GLU A 204 -32.56 8.03 -36.50
N PHE A 205 -32.36 6.70 -36.48
CA PHE A 205 -31.10 6.10 -36.07
C PHE A 205 -29.94 6.52 -37.00
N VAL A 206 -30.16 6.55 -38.31
CA VAL A 206 -29.20 7.04 -39.30
C VAL A 206 -28.84 8.52 -39.04
N LEU A 207 -29.83 9.38 -38.81
CA LEU A 207 -29.61 10.79 -38.48
C LEU A 207 -28.82 10.96 -37.17
N LEU A 208 -29.11 10.15 -36.15
CA LEU A 208 -28.39 10.16 -34.88
C LEU A 208 -26.93 9.70 -35.05
N LEU A 209 -26.68 8.69 -35.89
CA LEU A 209 -25.32 8.25 -36.21
C LEU A 209 -24.51 9.37 -36.86
N GLU A 210 -25.12 10.17 -37.74
CA GLU A 210 -24.46 11.31 -38.38
C GLU A 210 -24.22 12.46 -37.40
N SER A 211 -25.26 12.88 -36.66
CA SER A 211 -25.18 14.04 -35.76
C SER A 211 -24.21 13.84 -34.59
N GLU A 212 -24.09 12.61 -34.09
CA GLU A 212 -23.22 12.26 -32.96
C GLU A 212 -21.81 11.80 -33.41
N GLY A 213 -21.49 11.86 -34.71
CA GLY A 213 -20.16 11.54 -35.24
C GLY A 213 -19.84 10.05 -35.36
N TYR A 214 -20.87 9.20 -35.44
CA TYR A 214 -20.80 7.73 -35.52
C TYR A 214 -21.09 7.17 -36.93
N ALA A 215 -21.12 8.00 -37.98
CA ALA A 215 -21.47 7.58 -39.35
C ALA A 215 -20.70 6.35 -39.88
N ASN A 216 -19.44 6.17 -39.46
CA ASN A 216 -18.59 5.07 -39.91
C ASN A 216 -18.51 3.89 -38.91
N ILE A 217 -19.28 3.90 -37.82
CA ILE A 217 -19.19 2.83 -36.82
C ILE A 217 -19.70 1.51 -37.40
N THR A 218 -18.96 0.41 -37.21
CA THR A 218 -19.43 -0.92 -37.61
C THR A 218 -20.15 -1.62 -36.46
N VAL A 219 -20.96 -2.63 -36.78
CA VAL A 219 -21.58 -3.51 -35.75
C VAL A 219 -20.50 -4.20 -34.91
N THR A 220 -19.36 -4.52 -35.51
CA THR A 220 -18.20 -5.08 -34.81
C THR A 220 -17.65 -4.09 -33.77
N ASP A 221 -17.58 -2.81 -34.09
CA ASP A 221 -17.10 -1.77 -33.17
C ASP A 221 -18.07 -1.58 -32.00
N ILE A 222 -19.38 -1.61 -32.26
CA ILE A 222 -20.42 -1.53 -31.21
C ILE A 222 -20.28 -2.72 -30.25
N ILE A 223 -20.11 -3.94 -30.77
CA ILE A 223 -19.90 -5.13 -29.93
C ILE A 223 -18.63 -5.00 -29.10
N ASN A 224 -17.51 -4.57 -29.69
CA ASN A 224 -16.24 -4.45 -28.97
C ASN A 224 -16.27 -3.36 -27.88
N LYS A 225 -17.00 -2.26 -28.13
CA LYS A 225 -17.18 -1.16 -27.18
C LYS A 225 -18.26 -1.45 -26.13
N ALA A 226 -19.03 -2.53 -26.28
CA ALA A 226 -20.12 -2.84 -25.38
C ALA A 226 -19.60 -3.34 -24.01
N PRO A 227 -19.95 -2.65 -22.91
CA PRO A 227 -19.51 -3.06 -21.58
C PRO A 227 -20.26 -4.33 -21.13
N GLY A 228 -19.53 -5.26 -20.50
CA GLY A 228 -20.11 -6.38 -19.77
C GLY A 228 -20.85 -7.42 -20.62
N LEU A 229 -20.37 -7.72 -21.83
CA LEU A 229 -20.94 -8.76 -22.69
C LEU A 229 -21.09 -10.10 -21.93
N SER A 230 -22.27 -10.70 -22.01
CA SER A 230 -22.48 -12.08 -21.56
C SER A 230 -21.63 -13.07 -22.39
N LYS A 231 -21.42 -14.28 -21.86
CA LYS A 231 -20.65 -15.33 -22.56
C LYS A 231 -21.14 -15.60 -23.98
N GLN A 232 -22.45 -15.48 -24.22
CA GLN A 232 -23.04 -15.69 -25.54
C GLN A 232 -22.98 -14.41 -26.41
N GLU A 233 -23.13 -13.22 -25.82
CA GLU A 233 -22.92 -11.97 -26.56
C GLU A 233 -21.46 -11.81 -27.02
N GLY A 234 -20.49 -12.30 -26.23
CA GLY A 234 -19.07 -12.37 -26.64
C GLY A 234 -18.83 -13.23 -27.89
N THR A 235 -19.74 -14.15 -28.22
CA THR A 235 -19.65 -14.96 -29.45
C THR A 235 -20.23 -14.26 -30.69
N LEU A 236 -20.99 -13.16 -30.51
CA LEU A 236 -21.62 -12.41 -31.60
C LEU A 236 -20.59 -11.99 -32.66
N ARG A 237 -19.43 -11.48 -32.23
CA ARG A 237 -18.35 -11.05 -33.12
C ARG A 237 -17.95 -12.14 -34.13
N ASN A 238 -17.87 -13.39 -33.68
CA ASN A 238 -17.44 -14.53 -34.49
C ASN A 238 -18.57 -15.12 -35.33
N LYS A 239 -19.82 -14.75 -35.02
CA LYS A 239 -21.04 -15.21 -35.70
C LYS A 239 -21.66 -14.18 -36.63
N LEU A 240 -21.13 -12.95 -36.66
CA LEU A 240 -21.43 -11.99 -37.72
C LEU A 240 -20.95 -12.53 -39.07
N ASP A 241 -21.79 -12.39 -40.08
CA ASP A 241 -21.44 -12.75 -41.45
C ASP A 241 -20.20 -11.95 -41.90
N PRO A 242 -19.16 -12.62 -42.44
CA PRO A 242 -17.95 -11.95 -42.89
C PRO A 242 -18.19 -10.85 -43.93
N VAL A 243 -19.27 -10.94 -44.72
CA VAL A 243 -19.65 -9.94 -45.74
C VAL A 243 -19.93 -8.58 -45.11
N TYR A 244 -20.63 -8.55 -43.96
CA TYR A 244 -21.10 -7.31 -43.32
C TYR A 244 -20.16 -6.79 -42.23
N ARG A 245 -19.13 -7.53 -41.86
CA ARG A 245 -18.26 -7.22 -40.71
C ARG A 245 -17.54 -5.86 -40.83
N LYS A 246 -17.26 -5.42 -42.06
CA LYS A 246 -16.58 -4.15 -42.38
C LYS A 246 -17.53 -3.03 -42.82
N SER A 247 -18.80 -3.32 -43.04
CA SER A 247 -19.80 -2.34 -43.44
C SER A 247 -20.17 -1.46 -42.24
N SER A 248 -20.35 -0.17 -42.47
CA SER A 248 -20.83 0.73 -41.41
C SER A 248 -22.30 0.44 -41.10
N LEU A 249 -22.70 0.62 -39.84
CA LEU A 249 -24.10 0.47 -39.43
C LEU A 249 -25.03 1.41 -40.21
N HIS A 250 -24.53 2.61 -40.54
CA HIS A 250 -25.19 3.56 -41.43
C HIS A 250 -25.55 2.91 -42.77
N GLN A 251 -24.56 2.35 -43.48
CA GLN A 251 -24.78 1.66 -44.76
C GLN A 251 -25.73 0.47 -44.60
N LEU A 252 -25.62 -0.29 -43.52
CA LEU A 252 -26.45 -1.47 -43.27
C LEU A 252 -27.92 -1.10 -43.05
N LEU A 253 -28.20 -0.06 -42.26
CA LEU A 253 -29.56 0.44 -42.02
C LEU A 253 -30.19 1.03 -43.30
N THR A 254 -29.38 1.64 -44.18
CA THR A 254 -29.89 2.20 -45.45
C THR A 254 -30.04 1.15 -46.56
N SER A 255 -29.24 0.08 -46.57
CA SER A 255 -29.18 -0.88 -47.68
C SER A 255 -29.85 -2.24 -47.43
N ILE A 256 -30.07 -2.64 -46.17
CA ILE A 256 -30.49 -4.02 -45.84
C ILE A 256 -31.91 -4.11 -45.24
N SER A 257 -32.28 -3.23 -44.30
CA SER A 257 -33.63 -3.13 -43.72
C SER A 257 -33.78 -1.87 -42.87
N TYR A 258 -35.02 -1.35 -42.80
CA TYR A 258 -35.45 -0.26 -41.92
C TYR A 258 -35.85 -0.75 -40.51
N ASP A 259 -35.64 -2.02 -40.17
CA ASP A 259 -35.88 -2.56 -38.83
C ASP A 259 -34.63 -3.21 -38.21
N ILE A 260 -34.38 -2.93 -36.92
CA ILE A 260 -33.19 -3.41 -36.18
C ILE A 260 -33.20 -4.93 -36.00
N TYR A 261 -34.37 -5.53 -35.80
CA TYR A 261 -34.51 -6.97 -35.60
C TYR A 261 -34.28 -7.71 -36.92
N GLU A 262 -34.90 -7.26 -38.01
CA GLU A 262 -34.67 -7.81 -39.35
C GLU A 262 -33.21 -7.68 -39.80
N LEU A 263 -32.60 -6.50 -39.57
CA LEU A 263 -31.18 -6.30 -39.82
C LEU A 263 -30.34 -7.33 -39.07
N SER A 264 -30.66 -7.55 -37.79
CA SER A 264 -29.93 -8.48 -36.93
C SER A 264 -30.02 -9.93 -37.39
N GLU A 265 -31.17 -10.37 -37.92
CA GLU A 265 -31.33 -11.72 -38.51
C GLU A 265 -30.51 -11.89 -39.79
N LYS A 266 -30.43 -10.85 -40.63
CA LYS A 266 -29.70 -10.92 -41.91
C LYS A 266 -28.17 -10.91 -41.73
N ILE A 267 -27.66 -10.18 -40.74
CA ILE A 267 -26.21 -10.02 -40.57
C ILE A 267 -25.56 -11.08 -39.67
N ILE A 268 -26.37 -11.93 -39.00
CA ILE A 268 -25.87 -12.98 -38.12
C ILE A 268 -26.06 -14.37 -38.73
N THR A 269 -25.03 -15.20 -38.64
CA THR A 269 -25.06 -16.57 -39.16
C THR A 269 -25.88 -17.54 -38.28
N ASP A 270 -26.12 -17.18 -37.02
CA ASP A 270 -26.92 -17.97 -36.08
C ASP A 270 -28.16 -17.18 -35.66
N ALA A 271 -29.32 -17.54 -36.23
CA ALA A 271 -30.61 -16.88 -35.98
C ALA A 271 -30.98 -16.84 -34.49
N LYS A 272 -30.50 -17.77 -33.65
CA LYS A 272 -30.76 -17.77 -32.21
C LYS A 272 -30.11 -16.60 -31.47
N LEU A 273 -29.10 -15.98 -32.07
CA LEU A 273 -28.38 -14.84 -31.52
C LEU A 273 -28.91 -13.49 -32.04
N ALA A 274 -29.75 -13.49 -33.09
CA ALA A 274 -30.32 -12.28 -33.67
C ALA A 274 -31.06 -11.39 -32.64
N PRO A 275 -31.89 -11.92 -31.72
CA PRO A 275 -32.56 -11.08 -30.71
C PRO A 275 -31.59 -10.36 -29.77
N ARG A 276 -30.40 -10.93 -29.53
CA ARG A 276 -29.38 -10.33 -28.67
C ARG A 276 -28.63 -9.23 -29.38
N LEU A 277 -28.33 -9.45 -30.66
CA LEU A 277 -27.74 -8.42 -31.50
C LEU A 277 -28.69 -7.24 -31.66
N ALA A 278 -29.98 -7.52 -31.89
CA ALA A 278 -31.02 -6.51 -31.96
C ALA A 278 -31.11 -5.71 -30.65
N ALA A 279 -31.15 -6.38 -29.49
CA ALA A 279 -31.14 -5.71 -28.20
C ALA A 279 -29.91 -4.80 -28.01
N LEU A 280 -28.72 -5.25 -28.39
CA LEU A 280 -27.49 -4.46 -28.31
C LEU A 280 -27.56 -3.21 -29.20
N LEU A 281 -28.05 -3.36 -30.44
CA LEU A 281 -28.22 -2.25 -31.37
C LEU A 281 -29.29 -1.26 -30.88
N SER A 282 -30.40 -1.76 -30.31
CA SER A 282 -31.42 -0.91 -29.67
C SER A 282 -30.87 -0.15 -28.45
N ASP A 283 -30.02 -0.78 -27.65
CA ASP A 283 -29.37 -0.11 -26.51
C ASP A 283 -28.41 0.98 -27.00
N PHE A 284 -27.69 0.74 -28.10
CA PHE A 284 -26.83 1.74 -28.73
C PHE A 284 -27.65 2.91 -29.31
N TYR A 285 -28.79 2.64 -29.96
CA TYR A 285 -29.73 3.67 -30.40
C TYR A 285 -30.22 4.53 -29.23
N ARG A 286 -30.69 3.91 -28.13
CA ARG A 286 -31.13 4.64 -26.93
C ARG A 286 -30.01 5.49 -26.32
N PHE A 287 -28.78 4.99 -26.35
CA PHE A 287 -27.62 5.76 -25.93
C PHE A 287 -27.40 7.01 -26.81
N LEU A 288 -27.47 6.91 -28.13
CA LEU A 288 -27.38 8.10 -29.00
C LEU A 288 -28.54 9.06 -28.79
N LEU A 289 -29.75 8.53 -28.62
CA LEU A 289 -30.93 9.33 -28.31
C LEU A 289 -30.74 10.14 -27.02
N SER A 290 -30.12 9.54 -25.99
CA SER A 290 -29.82 10.22 -24.72
C SER A 290 -28.86 11.41 -24.86
N LYS A 291 -28.00 11.42 -25.89
CA LYS A 291 -27.10 12.55 -26.16
C LYS A 291 -27.82 13.75 -26.77
N LYS A 292 -28.79 13.49 -27.66
CA LYS A 292 -29.60 14.52 -28.32
C LYS A 292 -30.43 15.33 -27.32
N SER A 293 -30.89 14.73 -26.22
CA SER A 293 -31.79 15.36 -25.25
C SER A 293 -31.19 16.50 -24.41
N GLN A 294 -29.88 16.79 -24.49
CA GLN A 294 -29.12 17.83 -23.75
C GLN A 294 -29.22 17.82 -22.20
N VAL A 295 -30.22 17.16 -21.62
CA VAL A 295 -30.44 17.01 -20.18
C VAL A 295 -29.96 15.61 -19.79
N PHE A 296 -28.65 15.47 -19.57
CA PHE A 296 -28.11 14.21 -19.06
C PHE A 296 -28.36 14.11 -17.54
N ARG A 297 -29.47 13.50 -17.17
CA ARG A 297 -29.78 13.11 -15.78
C ARG A 297 -29.16 11.75 -15.50
N HIS A 298 -27.96 11.78 -14.91
CA HIS A 298 -27.14 10.59 -14.65
C HIS A 298 -27.85 9.55 -13.74
N ASP A 299 -28.80 10.00 -12.92
CA ASP A 299 -29.67 9.25 -12.03
C ASP A 299 -30.75 8.42 -12.76
N GLU A 300 -31.23 8.88 -13.93
CA GLU A 300 -32.31 8.21 -14.68
C GLU A 300 -31.83 6.91 -15.37
N PHE A 301 -30.54 6.79 -15.73
CA PHE A 301 -29.99 5.62 -16.42
C PHE A 301 -29.27 4.62 -15.52
N PHE A 302 -28.91 5.03 -14.29
CA PHE A 302 -28.54 4.11 -13.20
C PHE A 302 -29.73 3.92 -12.22
N ALA A 303 -30.96 3.92 -12.75
CA ALA A 303 -32.17 3.79 -11.95
C ALA A 303 -32.17 2.45 -11.17
N ASN A 304 -32.43 2.56 -9.86
CA ASN A 304 -32.66 1.49 -8.86
C ASN A 304 -31.44 0.87 -8.16
N ASP A 305 -31.43 0.95 -6.82
CA ASP A 305 -30.29 0.75 -5.90
C ASP A 305 -29.84 -0.73 -5.75
N LEU A 306 -29.36 -1.35 -6.83
CA LEU A 306 -29.19 -2.81 -6.94
C LEU A 306 -30.50 -3.60 -6.65
N SER A 307 -31.66 -2.94 -6.55
CA SER A 307 -32.92 -3.56 -6.14
C SER A 307 -33.48 -4.56 -7.16
N GLY A 308 -32.96 -4.57 -8.40
CA GLY A 308 -33.20 -5.64 -9.37
C GLY A 308 -32.41 -6.93 -9.13
N LEU A 309 -31.48 -6.93 -8.16
CA LEU A 309 -30.73 -8.10 -7.71
C LEU A 309 -31.35 -8.67 -6.44
N GLU A 310 -31.36 -10.00 -6.32
CA GLU A 310 -31.71 -10.64 -5.07
C GLU A 310 -30.67 -10.27 -3.98
N TYR A 311 -31.06 -10.23 -2.71
CA TYR A 311 -30.16 -9.88 -1.60
C TYR A 311 -28.82 -10.64 -1.63
N ARG A 312 -28.85 -11.94 -1.95
CA ARG A 312 -27.64 -12.77 -2.08
C ARG A 312 -26.78 -12.40 -3.29
N GLU A 313 -27.41 -12.03 -4.41
CA GLU A 313 -26.72 -11.60 -5.63
C GLU A 313 -25.98 -10.28 -5.39
N ALA A 314 -26.66 -9.28 -4.79
CA ALA A 314 -26.06 -8.00 -4.44
C ALA A 314 -24.88 -8.18 -3.46
N LYS A 315 -25.06 -8.98 -2.40
CA LYS A 315 -24.02 -9.17 -1.38
C LYS A 315 -22.79 -9.89 -1.90
N VAL A 316 -22.95 -10.91 -2.75
CA VAL A 316 -21.83 -11.60 -3.40
C VAL A 316 -21.11 -10.64 -4.36
N LEU A 317 -21.87 -9.87 -5.14
CA LEU A 317 -21.29 -8.92 -6.11
C LEU A 317 -20.46 -7.84 -5.43
N LEU A 318 -20.99 -7.21 -4.38
CA LEU A 318 -20.27 -6.16 -3.64
C LEU A 318 -19.01 -6.70 -2.95
N ALA A 319 -19.10 -7.84 -2.27
CA ALA A 319 -17.96 -8.44 -1.57
C ALA A 319 -16.81 -8.85 -2.51
N ARG A 320 -17.12 -9.13 -3.78
CA ARG A 320 -16.10 -9.42 -4.82
C ARG A 320 -15.40 -8.18 -5.36
N ILE A 321 -16.06 -7.02 -5.27
CA ILE A 321 -15.68 -5.76 -5.94
C ILE A 321 -15.02 -4.78 -4.98
N GLU A 322 -15.20 -4.96 -3.67
CA GLU A 322 -14.46 -4.23 -2.64
C GLU A 322 -12.94 -4.29 -2.85
N ARG A 323 -12.22 -3.31 -2.31
CA ARG A 323 -10.79 -3.04 -2.57
C ARG A 323 -9.84 -4.21 -2.27
N GLU A 324 -10.21 -5.11 -1.36
CA GLU A 324 -9.48 -6.35 -1.04
C GLU A 324 -10.21 -7.63 -1.51
N GLY A 325 -11.31 -7.45 -2.26
CA GLY A 325 -12.18 -8.44 -2.90
C GLY A 325 -12.10 -9.88 -2.37
N GLN A 326 -13.13 -10.33 -1.64
CA GLN A 326 -13.15 -11.68 -1.07
C GLN A 326 -13.00 -12.75 -2.16
N THR A 327 -12.23 -13.79 -1.87
CA THR A 327 -12.07 -14.90 -2.82
C THR A 327 -13.38 -15.69 -2.96
N LEU A 328 -13.56 -16.38 -4.09
CA LEU A 328 -14.72 -17.26 -4.30
C LEU A 328 -14.81 -18.36 -3.21
N GLU A 329 -13.67 -18.77 -2.66
CA GLU A 329 -13.55 -19.77 -1.60
C GLU A 329 -13.96 -19.20 -0.23
N GLU A 330 -13.51 -17.99 0.12
CA GLU A 330 -13.94 -17.29 1.34
C GLU A 330 -15.44 -17.03 1.35
N LEU A 331 -15.99 -16.55 0.22
CA LEU A 331 -17.42 -16.35 0.07
C LEU A 331 -18.17 -17.68 0.13
N GLY A 332 -17.63 -18.74 -0.46
CA GLY A 332 -18.22 -20.08 -0.37
C GLY A 332 -18.40 -20.53 1.07
N ARG A 333 -17.36 -20.36 1.90
CA ARG A 333 -17.42 -20.66 3.35
C ARG A 333 -18.43 -19.78 4.06
N ARG A 334 -18.41 -18.46 3.83
CA ARG A 334 -19.29 -17.48 4.48
C ARG A 334 -20.77 -17.74 4.19
N PHE A 335 -21.11 -18.15 2.98
CA PHE A 335 -22.49 -18.41 2.54
C PHE A 335 -22.91 -19.88 2.63
N GLY A 336 -22.02 -20.78 3.07
CA GLY A 336 -22.30 -22.22 3.17
C GLY A 336 -22.57 -22.87 1.82
N VAL A 337 -21.89 -22.42 0.76
CA VAL A 337 -22.06 -22.91 -0.61
C VAL A 337 -20.70 -23.19 -1.27
N THR A 338 -20.71 -23.95 -2.36
CA THR A 338 -19.47 -24.24 -3.10
C THR A 338 -18.92 -22.99 -3.79
N ARG A 339 -17.60 -22.96 -4.04
CA ARG A 339 -16.92 -21.95 -4.85
C ARG A 339 -17.62 -21.73 -6.20
N GLU A 340 -17.96 -22.82 -6.88
CA GLU A 340 -18.65 -22.79 -8.17
C GLU A 340 -20.05 -22.17 -8.06
N ARG A 341 -20.74 -22.35 -6.94
CA ARG A 341 -22.03 -21.71 -6.70
C ARG A 341 -21.89 -20.20 -6.52
N ILE A 342 -20.87 -19.72 -5.81
CA ILE A 342 -20.57 -18.27 -5.73
C ILE A 342 -20.29 -17.70 -7.11
N ARG A 343 -19.46 -18.37 -7.92
CA ARG A 343 -19.16 -17.95 -9.30
C ARG A 343 -20.42 -17.83 -10.17
N GLN A 344 -21.35 -18.76 -10.03
CA GLN A 344 -22.64 -18.70 -10.73
C GLN A 344 -23.51 -17.52 -10.26
N ILE A 345 -23.55 -17.27 -8.95
CA ILE A 345 -24.30 -16.14 -8.37
C ILE A 345 -23.70 -14.82 -8.85
N GLU A 346 -22.38 -14.65 -8.79
CA GLU A 346 -21.65 -13.49 -9.29
C GLU A 346 -21.94 -13.26 -10.79
N SER A 347 -21.81 -14.29 -11.62
CA SER A 347 -22.07 -14.20 -13.06
C SER A 347 -23.53 -13.82 -13.37
N LYS A 348 -24.49 -14.39 -12.63
CA LYS A 348 -25.91 -14.04 -12.76
C LYS A 348 -26.18 -12.60 -12.34
N ALA A 349 -25.59 -12.16 -11.22
CA ALA A 349 -25.71 -10.81 -10.70
C ALA A 349 -25.12 -9.77 -11.67
N LEU A 350 -23.91 -10.02 -12.18
CA LEU A 350 -23.27 -9.18 -13.19
C LEU A 350 -24.10 -9.06 -14.47
N THR A 351 -24.64 -10.19 -14.95
CA THR A 351 -25.47 -10.19 -16.18
C THR A 351 -26.72 -9.33 -16.00
N LYS A 352 -27.40 -9.45 -14.86
CA LYS A 352 -28.55 -8.61 -14.52
C LYS A 352 -28.16 -7.14 -14.42
N TYR A 353 -27.07 -6.85 -13.70
CA TYR A 353 -26.57 -5.48 -13.53
C TYR A 353 -26.25 -4.82 -14.88
N VAL A 354 -25.51 -5.49 -15.75
CA VAL A 354 -25.16 -4.97 -17.08
C VAL A 354 -26.42 -4.71 -17.89
N LYS A 355 -27.36 -5.66 -17.92
CA LYS A 355 -28.60 -5.49 -18.70
C LYS A 355 -29.42 -4.28 -18.24
N SER A 356 -29.52 -4.08 -16.93
CA SER A 356 -30.28 -2.96 -16.36
C SER A 356 -29.61 -1.60 -16.51
N ASN A 357 -28.27 -1.54 -16.61
CA ASN A 357 -27.50 -0.29 -16.60
C ASN A 357 -26.68 -0.08 -17.88
N ARG A 358 -26.97 -0.80 -18.96
CA ARG A 358 -26.11 -0.83 -20.16
C ARG A 358 -25.90 0.55 -20.78
N ILE A 359 -26.95 1.37 -20.84
CA ILE A 359 -26.88 2.75 -21.36
C ILE A 359 -25.95 3.61 -20.49
N GLY A 360 -26.09 3.54 -19.16
CA GLY A 360 -25.21 4.24 -18.20
C GLY A 360 -23.76 3.77 -18.31
N LEU A 361 -23.52 2.47 -18.53
CA LEU A 361 -22.19 1.93 -18.75
C LEU A 361 -21.57 2.41 -20.07
N PHE A 362 -22.36 2.50 -21.16
CA PHE A 362 -21.90 3.09 -22.41
C PHE A 362 -21.47 4.54 -22.22
N HIS A 363 -22.32 5.35 -21.58
CA HIS A 363 -22.00 6.75 -21.29
C HIS A 363 -20.75 6.90 -20.42
N LEU A 364 -20.61 6.07 -19.39
CA LEU A 364 -19.41 6.04 -18.56
C LEU A 364 -18.18 5.68 -19.38
N SER A 365 -18.23 4.60 -20.16
CA SER A 365 -17.09 4.15 -20.98
C SER A 365 -16.62 5.19 -21.99
N GLU A 366 -17.55 5.92 -22.61
CA GLU A 366 -17.21 6.89 -23.64
C GLU A 366 -16.64 8.20 -23.07
N ASN A 367 -17.17 8.64 -21.93
CA ASN A 367 -16.76 9.91 -21.34
C ASN A 367 -15.60 9.78 -20.36
N LEU A 368 -15.33 8.59 -19.83
CA LEU A 368 -14.26 8.39 -18.87
C LEU A 368 -12.90 8.80 -19.43
N GLU A 369 -12.62 8.47 -20.70
CA GLU A 369 -11.39 8.90 -21.36
C GLU A 369 -11.30 10.42 -21.47
N LYS A 370 -12.41 11.10 -21.80
CA LYS A 370 -12.48 12.56 -21.88
C LYS A 370 -12.23 13.20 -20.52
N TYR A 371 -12.84 12.69 -19.45
CA TYR A 371 -12.66 13.20 -18.09
C TYR A 371 -11.23 12.98 -17.58
N VAL A 372 -10.65 11.82 -17.85
CA VAL A 372 -9.25 11.53 -17.48
C VAL A 372 -8.30 12.45 -18.25
N LYS A 373 -8.48 12.64 -19.56
CA LYS A 373 -7.68 13.58 -20.37
C LYS A 373 -7.81 15.03 -19.87
N ALA A 374 -9.02 15.49 -19.61
CA ALA A 374 -9.28 16.82 -19.06
C ALA A 374 -8.59 17.03 -17.70
N SER A 375 -8.42 15.95 -16.93
CA SER A 375 -7.74 15.95 -15.63
C SER A 375 -6.23 15.68 -15.74
N LYS A 376 -5.62 15.88 -16.92
CA LYS A 376 -4.20 15.62 -17.21
C LYS A 376 -3.75 14.17 -16.97
N GLY A 377 -4.69 13.22 -17.03
CA GLY A 377 -4.43 11.79 -16.95
C GLY A 377 -4.68 11.14 -15.59
N VAL A 378 -5.23 11.87 -14.60
CA VAL A 378 -5.59 11.33 -13.28
C VAL A 378 -6.99 11.79 -12.90
N LEU A 379 -7.87 10.87 -12.50
CA LEU A 379 -9.24 11.18 -12.10
C LEU A 379 -9.62 10.40 -10.84
N SER A 380 -10.15 11.08 -9.82
CA SER A 380 -10.63 10.41 -8.61
C SER A 380 -12.03 9.82 -8.82
N VAL A 381 -12.29 8.67 -8.21
CA VAL A 381 -13.60 8.01 -8.21
C VAL A 381 -14.66 8.92 -7.58
N GLU A 382 -14.29 9.75 -6.61
CA GLU A 382 -15.19 10.70 -5.97
C GLU A 382 -15.71 11.78 -6.94
N VAL A 383 -14.89 12.22 -7.89
CA VAL A 383 -15.36 13.13 -8.95
C VAL A 383 -16.41 12.43 -9.83
N ILE A 384 -16.18 11.17 -10.19
CA ILE A 384 -17.14 10.40 -11.00
C ILE A 384 -18.42 10.13 -10.22
N HIS A 385 -18.32 9.82 -8.93
CA HIS A 385 -19.44 9.65 -8.01
C HIS A 385 -20.32 10.91 -7.98
N ARG A 386 -19.72 12.10 -7.85
CA ARG A 386 -20.45 13.37 -7.89
C ARG A 386 -21.05 13.69 -9.26
N LEU A 387 -20.35 13.39 -10.35
CA LEU A 387 -20.85 13.63 -11.71
C LEU A 387 -22.05 12.74 -12.02
N TYR A 388 -21.99 11.46 -11.65
CA TYR A 388 -23.03 10.50 -12.00
C TYR A 388 -24.13 10.36 -10.95
N GLY A 389 -23.95 10.86 -9.73
CA GLY A 389 -24.96 10.82 -8.66
C GLY A 389 -25.36 9.40 -8.22
N VAL A 390 -24.51 8.40 -8.48
CA VAL A 390 -24.78 6.98 -8.21
C VAL A 390 -24.08 6.56 -6.93
N SER A 391 -24.66 5.66 -6.14
CA SER A 391 -23.99 5.13 -4.94
C SER A 391 -22.59 4.56 -5.27
N ARG A 392 -21.61 4.84 -4.40
CA ARG A 392 -20.21 4.39 -4.58
C ARG A 392 -20.09 2.91 -4.91
N HIS A 393 -20.88 2.07 -4.25
CA HIS A 393 -20.95 0.63 -4.50
C HIS A 393 -21.32 0.27 -5.95
N LYS A 394 -22.32 0.94 -6.54
CA LYS A 394 -22.68 0.76 -7.95
C LYS A 394 -21.58 1.26 -8.88
N LEU A 395 -20.99 2.41 -8.56
CA LEU A 395 -19.95 2.99 -9.38
C LEU A 395 -18.72 2.07 -9.44
N GLU A 396 -18.33 1.44 -8.34
CA GLU A 396 -17.23 0.46 -8.33
C GLU A 396 -17.53 -0.75 -9.23
N VAL A 397 -18.77 -1.23 -9.24
CA VAL A 397 -19.20 -2.30 -10.16
C VAL A 397 -19.06 -1.84 -11.61
N ALA A 398 -19.55 -0.64 -11.93
CA ALA A 398 -19.48 -0.06 -13.26
C ALA A 398 -18.02 0.15 -13.71
N LEU A 399 -17.18 0.71 -12.84
CA LEU A 399 -15.77 0.98 -13.13
C LEU A 399 -14.98 -0.30 -13.34
N ASN A 400 -15.24 -1.36 -12.58
CA ASN A 400 -14.59 -2.66 -12.80
C ASN A 400 -15.01 -3.34 -14.11
N LEU A 401 -16.18 -2.99 -14.66
CA LEU A 401 -16.62 -3.46 -15.98
C LEU A 401 -16.02 -2.64 -17.13
N VAL A 402 -15.83 -1.34 -16.91
CA VAL A 402 -15.44 -0.37 -17.95
C VAL A 402 -13.92 -0.14 -18.01
N VAL A 403 -13.23 -0.21 -16.87
CA VAL A 403 -11.77 -0.07 -16.76
C VAL A 403 -11.17 -1.47 -16.64
N PRO A 404 -10.69 -2.07 -17.73
CA PRO A 404 -10.19 -3.43 -17.71
C PRO A 404 -8.96 -3.55 -16.82
N ALA A 405 -8.86 -4.65 -16.07
CA ALA A 405 -7.69 -4.96 -15.21
C ALA A 405 -6.40 -5.31 -15.98
N SER A 406 -6.37 -5.09 -17.31
CA SER A 406 -5.21 -5.41 -18.15
C SER A 406 -4.09 -4.40 -17.94
N ARG A 407 -2.85 -4.89 -17.84
CA ARG A 407 -1.64 -4.04 -17.77
C ARG A 407 -1.43 -3.19 -19.03
N ASP A 408 -1.97 -3.62 -20.17
CA ASP A 408 -1.82 -2.92 -21.45
C ASP A 408 -2.95 -1.92 -21.74
N ALA A 409 -3.94 -1.81 -20.84
CA ALA A 409 -5.04 -0.89 -21.01
C ALA A 409 -4.59 0.57 -20.97
N TRP A 410 -5.28 1.43 -21.74
CA TRP A 410 -5.06 2.87 -21.70
C TRP A 410 -5.38 3.49 -20.33
N LEU A 411 -6.41 2.96 -19.65
CA LEU A 411 -6.82 3.36 -18.31
C LEU A 411 -6.58 2.22 -17.33
N ALA A 412 -6.05 2.56 -16.16
CA ALA A 412 -5.83 1.62 -15.06
C ALA A 412 -6.42 2.18 -13.75
N ARG A 413 -6.78 1.27 -12.83
CA ARG A 413 -7.20 1.61 -11.47
C ARG A 413 -5.99 1.57 -10.53
N ASP A 414 -5.82 2.62 -9.73
CA ASP A 414 -4.96 2.59 -8.53
C ASP A 414 -5.75 3.15 -7.34
N GLY A 415 -6.22 2.25 -6.47
CA GLY A 415 -7.09 2.61 -5.35
C GLY A 415 -8.32 3.40 -5.78
N ASP A 416 -8.50 4.60 -5.22
CA ASP A 416 -9.64 5.49 -5.51
C ASP A 416 -9.39 6.40 -6.73
N TYR A 417 -8.41 6.06 -7.57
CA TYR A 417 -8.06 6.84 -8.76
C TYR A 417 -8.05 5.99 -10.03
N ILE A 418 -8.28 6.67 -11.14
CA ILE A 418 -8.15 6.16 -12.51
C ILE A 418 -7.04 6.96 -13.17
N ILE A 419 -6.03 6.25 -13.67
CA ILE A 419 -4.84 6.84 -14.26
C ILE A 419 -4.72 6.42 -15.73
N SER A 420 -4.25 7.33 -16.58
CA SER A 420 -3.94 7.02 -17.97
C SER A 420 -2.51 6.50 -18.14
N LYS A 421 -2.30 5.74 -19.21
CA LYS A 421 -0.97 5.25 -19.60
C LYS A 421 0.02 6.39 -19.84
N ASP A 422 -0.41 7.46 -20.50
CA ASP A 422 0.40 8.67 -20.71
C ASP A 422 0.85 9.32 -19.41
N PHE A 423 -0.03 9.38 -18.40
CA PHE A 423 0.35 9.91 -17.10
C PHE A 423 1.41 9.02 -16.43
N THR A 424 1.21 7.70 -16.48
CA THR A 424 2.14 6.72 -15.91
C THR A 424 3.55 6.88 -16.48
N SER A 425 3.70 7.16 -17.79
CA SER A 425 5.02 7.37 -18.41
C SER A 425 5.79 8.60 -17.91
N ARG A 426 5.10 9.60 -17.35
CA ARG A 426 5.71 10.85 -16.83
C ARG A 426 5.58 11.01 -15.31
N GLN A 427 5.00 10.02 -14.63
CA GLN A 427 4.64 10.09 -13.21
C GLN A 427 5.87 10.35 -12.34
N ASP A 428 6.93 9.58 -12.52
CA ASP A 428 8.11 9.63 -11.64
C ASP A 428 8.82 10.99 -11.72
N GLN A 429 8.90 11.57 -12.93
CA GLN A 429 9.45 12.91 -13.12
C GLN A 429 8.58 13.97 -12.42
N LEU A 430 7.27 13.97 -12.68
CA LEU A 430 6.33 14.90 -12.05
C LEU A 430 6.33 14.79 -10.54
N PHE A 431 6.35 13.57 -10.00
CA PHE A 431 6.38 13.32 -8.56
C PHE A 431 7.67 13.84 -7.95
N GLY A 432 8.82 13.64 -8.62
CA GLY A 432 10.09 14.23 -8.20
C GLY A 432 10.06 15.76 -8.19
N ASP A 433 9.44 16.39 -9.17
CA ASP A 433 9.34 17.86 -9.26
C ASP A 433 8.40 18.43 -8.19
N ILE A 434 7.26 17.76 -7.93
CA ILE A 434 6.34 18.09 -6.83
C ILE A 434 7.05 17.97 -5.48
N GLU A 435 7.74 16.84 -5.23
CA GLU A 435 8.46 16.59 -3.98
C GLU A 435 9.55 17.65 -3.72
N LYS A 436 10.35 17.97 -4.74
CA LYS A 436 11.36 19.05 -4.66
C LYS A 436 10.73 20.40 -4.35
N PHE A 437 9.61 20.74 -4.97
CA PHE A 437 8.91 21.98 -4.73
C PHE A 437 8.42 22.08 -3.28
N ILE A 438 7.77 21.03 -2.77
CA ILE A 438 7.27 20.98 -1.39
C ILE A 438 8.43 21.13 -0.39
N TYR A 439 9.56 20.46 -0.64
CA TYR A 439 10.73 20.57 0.23
C TYR A 439 11.41 21.94 0.17
N ARG A 440 11.30 22.64 -0.97
CA ARG A 440 11.82 23.99 -1.11
C ARG A 440 10.95 25.01 -0.38
N TYR A 441 9.63 24.80 -0.36
CA TYR A 441 8.65 25.69 0.25
C TYR A 441 7.74 24.93 1.24
N PRO A 442 8.26 24.50 2.40
CA PRO A 442 7.46 23.78 3.40
C PRO A 442 6.30 24.64 3.90
N GLY A 443 5.10 24.06 3.98
CA GLY A 443 3.87 24.79 4.33
C GLY A 443 3.35 25.69 3.20
N GLY A 444 3.76 25.44 1.95
CA GLY A 444 3.28 26.17 0.78
C GLY A 444 1.84 25.83 0.39
N ASP A 445 1.18 26.80 -0.25
CA ASP A 445 -0.18 26.66 -0.81
C ASP A 445 -0.16 25.79 -2.09
N SER A 446 -1.03 24.78 -2.14
CA SER A 446 -1.28 23.96 -3.34
C SER A 446 -1.52 24.77 -4.61
N LYS A 447 -2.14 25.95 -4.53
CA LYS A 447 -2.38 26.82 -5.70
C LYS A 447 -1.08 27.38 -6.28
N ALA A 448 -0.12 27.74 -5.43
CA ALA A 448 1.18 28.23 -5.88
C ALA A 448 1.95 27.13 -6.61
N LEU A 449 1.96 25.91 -6.04
CA LEU A 449 2.58 24.73 -6.65
C LEU A 449 1.99 24.43 -8.02
N ILE A 450 0.66 24.38 -8.13
CA ILE A 450 -0.04 24.10 -9.41
C ILE A 450 0.27 25.17 -10.47
N LYS A 451 0.49 26.42 -10.06
CA LYS A 451 0.82 27.51 -10.98
C LYS A 451 2.25 27.45 -11.48
N GLU A 452 3.19 26.97 -10.66
CA GLU A 452 4.61 26.96 -10.97
C GLU A 452 5.04 25.70 -11.75
N LEU A 453 4.45 24.54 -11.46
CA LEU A 453 4.80 23.27 -12.10
C LEU A 453 3.89 22.95 -13.29
N ASP A 454 4.45 22.92 -14.49
CA ASP A 454 3.73 22.48 -15.68
C ASP A 454 3.33 21.00 -15.58
N GLY A 455 2.21 20.63 -16.19
CA GLY A 455 1.67 19.27 -16.11
C GLY A 455 1.00 18.91 -14.79
N VAL A 456 1.14 19.72 -13.73
CA VAL A 456 0.44 19.52 -12.45
C VAL A 456 -0.93 20.23 -12.48
N ASN A 457 -1.92 19.61 -11.85
CA ASN A 457 -3.22 20.20 -11.53
C ASN A 457 -3.69 19.62 -10.19
N ARG A 458 -4.85 20.06 -9.69
CA ARG A 458 -5.39 19.59 -8.42
C ARG A 458 -5.57 18.05 -8.37
N PRO A 459 -6.18 17.38 -9.37
CA PRO A 459 -6.25 15.90 -9.40
C PRO A 459 -4.90 15.19 -9.31
N VAL A 460 -3.88 15.67 -10.03
CA VAL A 460 -2.54 15.09 -10.01
C VAL A 460 -1.89 15.28 -8.63
N LEU A 461 -2.06 16.46 -8.02
CA LEU A 461 -1.54 16.73 -6.69
C LEU A 461 -2.22 15.88 -5.61
N GLU A 462 -3.55 15.75 -5.66
CA GLU A 462 -4.31 14.88 -4.74
C GLU A 462 -3.87 13.42 -4.86
N TYR A 463 -3.60 12.95 -6.09
CA TYR A 463 -3.06 11.61 -6.32
C TYR A 463 -1.61 11.44 -5.83
N PHE A 464 -0.75 12.44 -6.01
CA PHE A 464 0.59 12.44 -5.43
C PHE A 464 0.51 12.28 -3.90
N ILE A 465 -0.35 13.07 -3.23
CA ILE A 465 -0.52 12.99 -1.78
C ILE A 465 -1.08 11.62 -1.37
N PHE A 466 -2.04 11.07 -2.11
CA PHE A 466 -2.54 9.71 -1.89
C PHE A 466 -1.43 8.65 -1.95
N ARG A 467 -0.53 8.72 -2.93
CA ARG A 467 0.61 7.81 -3.07
C ARG A 467 1.67 8.02 -1.99
N HIS A 468 1.82 9.25 -1.50
CA HIS A 468 2.84 9.66 -0.53
C HIS A 468 2.27 10.06 0.83
N GLN A 469 1.12 9.48 1.22
CA GLN A 469 0.39 9.76 2.46
C GLN A 469 1.19 9.55 3.77
N LYS A 470 2.32 8.83 3.71
CA LYS A 470 3.26 8.71 4.84
C LYS A 470 4.22 9.90 4.98
N LYS A 471 4.36 10.71 3.94
CA LYS A 471 5.27 11.86 3.87
C LYS A 471 4.54 13.19 3.84
N PHE A 472 3.35 13.25 3.24
CA PHE A 472 2.62 14.51 3.01
C PHE A 472 1.14 14.38 3.34
N SER A 473 0.55 15.49 3.79
CA SER A 473 -0.90 15.69 3.90
C SER A 473 -1.30 17.02 3.29
N MET A 474 -2.59 17.17 2.98
CA MET A 474 -3.18 18.43 2.55
C MET A 474 -4.24 18.87 3.56
N SER A 475 -4.20 20.14 3.98
CA SER A 475 -5.24 20.74 4.81
C SER A 475 -6.52 21.00 4.00
N ALA A 476 -7.61 21.33 4.70
CA ALA A 476 -8.86 21.73 4.05
C ALA A 476 -8.72 23.06 3.27
N GLU A 477 -7.81 23.95 3.71
CA GLU A 477 -7.51 25.21 3.04
C GLU A 477 -6.62 25.04 1.81
N GLY A 478 -5.97 23.88 1.64
CA GLY A 478 -5.11 23.55 0.52
C GLY A 478 -3.61 23.71 0.82
N ASP A 479 -3.22 23.86 2.08
CA ASP A 479 -1.82 23.88 2.49
C ASP A 479 -1.25 22.47 2.51
N ILE A 480 0.02 22.33 2.12
CA ILE A 480 0.71 21.05 2.08
C ILE A 480 1.60 20.91 3.31
N ASP A 481 1.26 19.96 4.17
CA ASP A 481 2.01 19.64 5.38
C ASP A 481 2.94 18.44 5.16
N ILE A 482 4.13 18.52 5.73
CA ILE A 482 5.12 17.44 5.70
C ILE A 482 5.01 16.62 6.99
N ILE A 483 4.69 15.33 6.86
CA ILE A 483 4.47 14.39 7.98
C ILE A 483 5.66 13.42 8.16
N THR A 484 6.68 13.47 7.30
CA THR A 484 7.78 12.47 7.35
C THR A 484 8.40 12.35 8.75
N ILE A 485 8.74 11.11 9.12
CA ILE A 485 9.24 10.73 10.45
C ILE A 485 10.78 10.54 10.41
N SER A 486 11.37 10.33 9.23
CA SER A 486 12.80 10.01 9.13
C SER A 486 13.67 11.22 9.48
N ALA A 487 14.55 11.07 10.47
CA ALA A 487 15.50 12.12 10.85
C ALA A 487 16.36 12.59 9.65
N SER A 488 16.82 11.66 8.80
CA SER A 488 17.60 11.97 7.60
C SER A 488 16.78 12.73 6.56
N GLU A 489 15.53 12.36 6.35
CA GLU A 489 14.66 13.06 5.41
C GLU A 489 14.34 14.48 5.91
N ARG A 490 14.03 14.62 7.20
CA ARG A 490 13.83 15.93 7.83
C ARG A 490 15.07 16.81 7.73
N ALA A 491 16.27 16.26 7.98
CA ALA A 491 17.53 17.00 7.85
C ALA A 491 17.79 17.46 6.40
N ARG A 492 17.48 16.61 5.41
CA ARG A 492 17.56 16.97 3.98
C ARG A 492 16.60 18.12 3.65
N ILE A 493 15.36 18.03 4.09
CA ILE A 493 14.33 19.07 3.87
C ILE A 493 14.78 20.42 4.43
N VAL A 494 15.37 20.44 5.64
CA VAL A 494 15.92 21.67 6.24
C VAL A 494 16.96 22.32 5.33
N LEU A 495 17.90 21.54 4.79
CA LEU A 495 18.90 22.06 3.85
C LEU A 495 18.26 22.52 2.52
N THR A 496 17.35 21.72 1.96
CA THR A 496 16.66 22.04 0.70
C THR A 496 15.83 23.32 0.80
N ALA A 497 15.10 23.50 1.90
CA ALA A 497 14.28 24.68 2.17
C ALA A 497 15.15 25.94 2.33
N ALA A 498 16.32 25.81 2.95
CA ALA A 498 17.25 26.92 3.09
C ALA A 498 17.85 27.35 1.75
N GLY A 499 18.15 26.39 0.87
CA GLY A 499 18.71 26.64 -0.44
C GLY A 499 20.09 27.27 -0.46
N LYS A 500 20.77 27.18 0.67
CA LYS A 500 22.11 27.67 0.92
C LYS A 500 22.68 26.83 2.06
N PRO A 501 24.01 26.77 2.18
CA PRO A 501 24.62 26.11 3.32
C PRO A 501 24.19 26.74 4.63
N LEU A 502 23.99 25.89 5.64
CA LEU A 502 23.53 26.28 6.96
C LEU A 502 24.50 25.80 8.03
N HIS A 503 24.75 26.66 9.02
CA HIS A 503 25.37 26.22 10.25
C HIS A 503 24.38 25.35 11.06
N THR A 504 24.87 24.42 11.86
CA THR A 504 24.03 23.44 12.58
C THR A 504 23.03 24.14 13.51
N SER A 505 23.43 25.23 14.18
CA SER A 505 22.53 26.05 14.99
C SER A 505 21.42 26.74 14.17
N GLU A 506 21.70 27.19 12.95
CA GLU A 506 20.70 27.76 12.03
C GLU A 506 19.76 26.68 11.50
N ALA A 507 20.30 25.51 11.14
CA ALA A 507 19.53 24.35 10.72
C ALA A 507 18.56 23.88 11.81
N THR A 508 18.98 23.93 13.08
CA THR A 508 18.13 23.61 14.23
C THR A 508 16.95 24.57 14.37
N ARG A 509 17.18 25.87 14.18
CA ARG A 509 16.10 26.89 14.18
C ARG A 509 15.12 26.66 13.04
N LEU A 510 15.62 26.39 11.83
CA LEU A 510 14.78 26.15 10.66
C LEU A 510 13.99 24.84 10.80
N TYR A 511 14.59 23.79 11.38
CA TYR A 511 13.91 22.54 11.72
C TYR A 511 12.69 22.80 12.61
N LYS A 512 12.85 23.62 13.67
CA LYS A 512 11.75 23.99 14.56
C LYS A 512 10.64 24.73 13.84
N THR A 513 10.97 25.62 12.92
CA THR A 513 9.97 26.35 12.12
C THR A 513 9.19 25.41 11.19
N ILE A 514 9.88 24.49 10.51
CA ILE A 514 9.26 23.59 9.52
C ILE A 514 8.41 22.51 10.21
N PHE A 515 8.97 21.82 11.21
CA PHE A 515 8.34 20.64 11.81
C PHE A 515 7.59 20.94 13.12
N LYS A 516 7.68 22.16 13.65
CA LYS A 516 7.09 22.56 14.94
C LYS A 516 7.57 21.70 16.12
N GLU A 517 8.77 21.11 15.99
CA GLU A 517 9.41 20.22 16.95
C GLU A 517 10.84 20.70 17.30
N GLU A 518 11.32 20.43 18.51
CA GLU A 518 12.69 20.73 18.93
C GLU A 518 13.64 19.57 18.59
N VAL A 519 14.88 19.88 18.20
CA VAL A 519 15.96 18.90 17.98
C VAL A 519 17.27 19.44 18.58
N THR A 520 18.08 18.57 19.16
CA THR A 520 19.40 19.00 19.69
C THR A 520 20.38 19.22 18.55
N GLU A 521 21.27 20.20 18.70
CA GLU A 521 22.31 20.51 17.71
C GLU A 521 23.20 19.27 17.44
N HIS A 522 23.52 18.50 18.48
CA HIS A 522 24.31 17.28 18.35
C HIS A 522 23.60 16.19 17.52
N ALA A 523 22.29 15.95 17.77
CA ALA A 523 21.53 14.94 17.03
C ALA A 523 21.37 15.32 15.56
N LEU A 524 21.06 16.59 15.27
CA LEU A 524 20.93 17.07 13.89
C LEU A 524 22.27 17.02 13.16
N ARG A 525 23.37 17.46 13.79
CA ARG A 525 24.72 17.36 13.23
C ARG A 525 25.12 15.91 12.92
N SER A 526 24.84 14.99 13.83
CA SER A 526 25.12 13.57 13.61
C SER A 526 24.34 13.02 12.41
N THR A 527 23.11 13.47 12.23
CA THR A 527 22.27 13.09 11.09
C THR A 527 22.79 13.68 9.79
N LEU A 528 23.13 14.99 9.78
CA LEU A 528 23.68 15.69 8.62
C LEU A 528 25.00 15.07 8.13
N ASN A 529 25.89 14.67 9.05
CA ASN A 529 27.14 13.98 8.71
C ASN A 529 26.94 12.60 8.03
N ARG A 530 25.77 11.98 8.19
CA ARG A 530 25.44 10.66 7.62
C ARG A 530 24.56 10.77 6.39
N LEU A 531 24.20 11.99 5.96
CA LEU A 531 23.40 12.17 4.76
C LEU A 531 24.23 11.79 3.53
N PRO A 532 23.72 10.91 2.64
CA PRO A 532 24.47 10.46 1.47
C PRO A 532 24.71 11.57 0.43
N ASP A 533 23.94 12.65 0.49
CA ASP A 533 24.00 13.82 -0.37
C ASP A 533 24.29 15.11 0.40
N GLY A 534 24.58 15.00 1.70
CA GLY A 534 24.95 16.12 2.56
C GLY A 534 26.46 16.24 2.67
N LEU A 535 26.96 17.46 2.49
CA LEU A 535 28.39 17.77 2.46
C LEU A 535 28.75 18.77 3.56
N ILE A 536 29.83 18.48 4.29
CA ILE A 536 30.43 19.45 5.20
C ILE A 536 31.24 20.47 4.40
N ILE A 537 30.96 21.76 4.58
CA ILE A 537 31.65 22.84 3.89
C ILE A 537 32.41 23.78 4.84
N GLY A 538 32.28 23.57 6.14
CA GLY A 538 32.95 24.34 7.18
C GLY A 538 32.65 23.79 8.58
N PRO A 539 33.23 24.39 9.64
CA PRO A 539 32.98 23.99 11.02
C PRO A 539 31.50 24.06 11.35
N GLY A 540 30.84 22.90 11.47
CA GLY A 540 29.42 22.83 11.77
C GLY A 540 28.50 23.32 10.64
N THR A 541 29.01 23.53 9.42
CA THR A 541 28.23 24.05 8.28
C THR A 541 28.08 22.99 7.20
N PHE A 542 26.83 22.76 6.78
CA PHE A 542 26.45 21.71 5.84
C PHE A 542 25.72 22.28 4.62
N ALA A 543 25.85 21.61 3.49
CA ALA A 543 25.16 21.91 2.23
C ALA A 543 24.75 20.61 1.54
N LEU A 544 23.86 20.67 0.54
CA LEU A 544 23.64 19.53 -0.36
C LEU A 544 24.55 19.64 -1.58
N TYR A 545 24.91 18.51 -2.20
CA TYR A 545 25.64 18.52 -3.48
C TYR A 545 24.94 19.36 -4.55
N ALA A 546 23.59 19.34 -4.56
CA ALA A 546 22.78 20.11 -5.49
C ALA A 546 22.91 21.64 -5.33
N ASP A 547 23.35 22.12 -4.17
CA ASP A 547 23.54 23.55 -3.88
C ASP A 547 24.94 24.05 -4.24
N LEU A 548 25.85 23.15 -4.64
CA LEU A 548 27.20 23.51 -5.05
C LEU A 548 27.22 23.98 -6.50
N LYS A 549 28.15 24.88 -6.82
CA LYS A 549 28.41 25.30 -8.21
C LYS A 549 29.28 24.30 -9.00
N LEU A 550 29.68 23.21 -8.37
CA LEU A 550 30.47 22.13 -8.98
C LEU A 550 29.52 21.08 -9.56
N ASN A 551 29.70 20.73 -10.84
CA ASN A 551 28.93 19.64 -11.45
C ASN A 551 29.53 18.27 -11.11
N SER A 552 28.84 17.18 -11.47
CA SER A 552 29.29 15.81 -11.20
C SER A 552 30.68 15.52 -11.77
N ASN A 553 30.99 16.00 -12.97
CA ASN A 553 32.32 15.87 -13.55
C ASN A 553 33.38 16.58 -12.70
N ASP A 554 33.13 17.80 -12.23
CA ASP A 554 34.06 18.55 -11.37
C ASP A 554 34.34 17.76 -10.07
N ILE A 555 33.30 17.18 -9.47
CA ILE A 555 33.41 16.32 -8.28
C ILE A 555 34.28 15.08 -8.58
N ASP A 556 34.06 14.41 -9.69
CA ASP A 556 34.86 13.25 -10.09
C ASP A 556 36.32 13.61 -10.40
N HIS A 557 36.58 14.79 -10.95
CA HIS A 557 37.94 15.27 -11.15
C HIS A 557 38.64 15.53 -9.81
N ILE A 558 37.96 16.16 -8.84
CA ILE A 558 38.50 16.34 -7.48
C ILE A 558 38.87 15.00 -6.86
N LYS A 559 37.97 14.02 -6.94
CA LYS A 559 38.23 12.67 -6.45
C LYS A 559 39.43 12.07 -7.18
N ASN A 560 39.47 12.07 -8.50
CA ASN A 560 40.56 11.43 -9.24
C ASN A 560 41.93 12.09 -9.04
N GLU A 561 42.00 13.41 -8.91
CA GLU A 561 43.25 14.11 -8.58
C GLU A 561 43.71 13.84 -7.15
N ALA A 562 42.79 13.77 -6.18
CA ALA A 562 43.12 13.34 -4.82
C ALA A 562 43.67 11.91 -4.80
N TYR A 563 43.07 10.99 -5.56
CA TYR A 563 43.55 9.61 -5.68
C TYR A 563 45.00 9.57 -6.17
N LYS A 564 45.31 10.26 -7.28
CA LYS A 564 46.66 10.30 -7.85
C LYS A 564 47.67 10.85 -6.84
N PHE A 565 47.31 11.94 -6.17
CA PHE A 565 48.20 12.57 -5.20
C PHE A 565 48.48 11.65 -4.00
N ILE A 566 47.44 11.09 -3.38
CA ILE A 566 47.58 10.17 -2.25
C ILE A 566 48.36 8.92 -2.68
N PHE A 567 48.07 8.39 -3.88
CA PHE A 567 48.78 7.24 -4.43
C PHE A 567 50.29 7.48 -4.56
N CYS A 568 50.67 8.66 -5.08
CA CYS A 568 52.07 9.07 -5.19
C CYS A 568 52.75 9.27 -3.82
N GLU A 569 52.03 9.80 -2.83
CA GLU A 569 52.56 9.98 -1.46
C GLU A 569 52.72 8.65 -0.70
N GLY A 570 51.93 7.63 -1.04
CA GLY A 570 52.07 6.28 -0.46
C GLY A 570 51.70 6.19 1.03
N ARG A 571 50.97 7.17 1.58
CA ARG A 571 50.61 7.28 3.00
C ARG A 571 49.28 8.00 3.21
N TYR A 572 48.81 8.05 4.46
CA TYR A 572 47.70 8.94 4.83
C TYR A 572 48.14 10.41 4.77
N VAL A 573 47.30 11.25 4.18
CA VAL A 573 47.56 12.67 3.99
C VAL A 573 46.35 13.50 4.43
N SER A 574 46.59 14.63 5.08
CA SER A 574 45.55 15.56 5.51
C SER A 574 44.81 16.17 4.31
N SER A 575 43.49 16.31 4.42
CA SER A 575 42.66 17.01 3.41
C SER A 575 43.08 18.45 3.17
N ARG A 576 43.80 19.09 4.12
CA ARG A 576 44.41 20.40 3.91
C ARG A 576 45.47 20.38 2.81
N ILE A 577 46.39 19.42 2.87
CA ILE A 577 47.45 19.24 1.88
C ILE A 577 46.85 18.83 0.53
N ILE A 578 45.89 17.90 0.54
CA ILE A 578 45.17 17.48 -0.67
C ILE A 578 44.49 18.69 -1.33
N PHE A 579 43.82 19.53 -0.54
CA PHE A 579 43.20 20.76 -1.03
C PHE A 579 44.22 21.76 -1.61
N GLU A 580 45.36 21.96 -0.97
CA GLU A 580 46.43 22.83 -1.49
C GLU A 580 46.98 22.30 -2.82
N HIS A 581 47.21 20.99 -2.91
CA HIS A 581 47.64 20.33 -4.14
C HIS A 581 46.63 20.52 -5.28
N ILE A 582 45.35 20.21 -5.03
CA ILE A 582 44.28 20.38 -6.02
C ILE A 582 44.13 21.85 -6.40
N SER A 583 44.19 22.78 -5.44
CA SER A 583 44.10 24.22 -5.71
C SER A 583 45.23 24.73 -6.61
N ARG A 584 46.41 24.09 -6.55
CA ARG A 584 47.56 24.44 -7.38
C ARG A 584 47.45 23.90 -8.81
N ILE A 585 46.97 22.66 -8.97
CA ILE A 585 46.85 22.01 -10.29
C ILE A 585 45.59 22.45 -11.02
N ARG A 586 44.51 22.68 -10.27
CA ARG A 586 43.16 22.99 -10.77
C ARG A 586 42.60 24.26 -10.10
N PRO A 587 43.19 25.44 -10.34
CA PRO A 587 42.74 26.69 -9.73
C PRO A 587 41.29 27.07 -10.13
N GLU A 588 40.76 26.52 -11.23
CA GLU A 588 39.40 26.77 -11.70
C GLU A 588 38.32 26.39 -10.68
N PHE A 589 38.55 25.41 -9.79
CA PHE A 589 37.56 25.00 -8.80
C PHE A 589 37.25 26.11 -7.78
N ARG A 590 38.26 26.91 -7.38
CA ARG A 590 38.05 28.08 -6.51
C ARG A 590 37.28 29.20 -7.19
N GLN A 591 37.42 29.32 -8.52
CA GLN A 591 36.70 30.31 -9.31
C GLN A 591 35.23 29.93 -9.46
N LYS A 592 34.95 28.65 -9.71
CA LYS A 592 33.59 28.10 -9.85
C LYS A 592 32.84 28.10 -8.52
N GLU A 593 33.47 27.59 -7.47
CA GLU A 593 32.89 27.46 -6.13
C GLU A 593 33.66 28.33 -5.12
N PRO A 594 33.13 29.53 -4.77
CA PRO A 594 33.79 30.43 -3.82
C PRO A 594 34.04 29.81 -2.44
N ARG A 595 33.28 28.77 -2.08
CA ARG A 595 33.42 28.05 -0.80
C ARG A 595 34.36 26.84 -0.90
N PHE A 596 35.07 26.66 -2.01
CA PHE A 596 35.99 25.55 -2.20
C PHE A 596 37.13 25.62 -1.18
N ASN A 597 37.12 24.72 -0.20
CA ASN A 597 38.06 24.65 0.91
C ASN A 597 38.34 23.18 1.28
N PHE A 598 39.24 22.96 2.25
CA PHE A 598 39.62 21.61 2.65
C PHE A 598 38.49 20.80 3.31
N TYR A 599 37.48 21.44 3.92
CA TYR A 599 36.31 20.74 4.47
C TYR A 599 35.48 20.15 3.35
N LEU A 600 35.25 20.93 2.29
CA LEU A 600 34.51 20.51 1.12
C LEU A 600 35.23 19.36 0.41
N VAL A 601 36.56 19.45 0.23
CA VAL A 601 37.37 18.33 -0.30
C VAL A 601 37.25 17.10 0.60
N HIS A 602 37.37 17.27 1.93
CA HIS A 602 37.25 16.15 2.86
C HIS A 602 35.90 15.43 2.75
N GLY A 603 34.80 16.20 2.71
CA GLY A 603 33.46 15.63 2.56
C GLY A 603 33.28 14.89 1.23
N ILE A 604 33.80 15.45 0.12
CA ILE A 604 33.74 14.79 -1.21
C ILE A 604 34.45 13.43 -1.19
N LEU A 605 35.60 13.36 -0.50
CA LEU A 605 36.38 12.13 -0.40
C LEU A 605 35.77 11.15 0.61
N GLN A 606 35.10 11.63 1.65
CA GLN A 606 34.38 10.80 2.61
C GLN A 606 33.26 9.98 1.97
N ASP A 607 32.58 10.54 0.96
CA ASP A 607 31.48 9.88 0.26
C ASP A 607 31.93 8.92 -0.86
N ASP A 608 33.24 8.79 -1.10
CA ASP A 608 33.80 7.90 -2.11
C ASP A 608 34.48 6.69 -1.45
N GLY A 609 33.94 5.49 -1.72
CA GLY A 609 34.40 4.24 -1.13
C GLY A 609 35.84 3.84 -1.46
N ARG A 610 36.51 4.55 -2.39
CA ARG A 610 37.95 4.38 -2.66
C ARG A 610 38.84 4.90 -1.54
N TYR A 611 38.34 5.73 -0.63
CA TYR A 611 39.12 6.36 0.43
C TYR A 611 38.84 5.78 1.81
N ARG A 612 39.82 5.89 2.69
CA ARG A 612 39.71 5.67 4.13
C ARG A 612 39.89 6.99 4.85
N ILE A 613 38.90 7.36 5.66
CA ILE A 613 38.89 8.60 6.44
C ILE A 613 39.37 8.31 7.86
N GLY A 614 40.41 9.02 8.28
CA GLY A 614 40.98 9.00 9.63
C GLY A 614 40.65 10.27 10.41
N ARG A 615 40.96 10.24 11.72
CA ARG A 615 40.79 11.42 12.58
C ARG A 615 41.68 12.58 12.11
N GLY A 616 41.27 13.81 12.38
CA GLY A 616 42.04 15.01 12.03
C GLY A 616 42.07 15.33 10.54
N PHE A 617 41.01 14.98 9.79
CA PHE A 617 40.89 15.18 8.34
C PHE A 617 41.89 14.37 7.51
N MET A 618 42.37 13.24 8.04
CA MET A 618 43.34 12.38 7.35
C MET A 618 42.63 11.50 6.33
N VAL A 619 43.22 11.33 5.15
CA VAL A 619 42.66 10.53 4.05
C VAL A 619 43.75 9.59 3.52
N GLY A 620 43.41 8.31 3.38
CA GLY A 620 44.29 7.29 2.82
C GLY A 620 43.56 6.37 1.86
N LEU A 621 44.27 5.40 1.29
CA LEU A 621 43.71 4.36 0.44
C LEU A 621 43.55 3.05 1.23
N PRO A 622 42.57 2.18 0.92
CA PRO A 622 42.38 0.89 1.57
C PRO A 622 43.57 -0.08 1.47
N SER A 623 44.45 0.12 0.47
CA SER A 623 45.69 -0.64 0.31
C SER A 623 46.77 -0.24 1.32
N TYR A 624 46.59 0.88 2.01
CA TYR A 624 47.48 1.30 3.08
C TYR A 624 47.05 0.61 4.37
N GLY A 625 48.00 0.34 5.26
CA GLY A 625 47.73 -0.27 6.56
C GLY A 625 46.83 0.60 7.46
N ASP A 626 46.76 0.23 8.73
CA ASP A 626 45.93 0.95 9.68
C ASP A 626 46.34 2.42 9.82
N TYR A 627 45.33 3.28 9.98
CA TYR A 627 45.55 4.70 10.27
C TYR A 627 46.28 4.84 11.60
N LEU A 628 47.44 5.49 11.58
CA LEU A 628 48.19 5.85 12.78
C LEU A 628 47.58 7.09 13.46
N PRO A 629 47.14 6.99 14.73
CA PRO A 629 46.77 8.15 15.54
C PRO A 629 47.92 9.15 15.68
N LEU A 630 47.60 10.41 16.00
CA LEU A 630 48.62 11.47 16.13
C LEU A 630 49.62 11.14 17.24
N GLU A 631 49.12 10.56 18.33
CA GLU A 631 49.88 10.19 19.51
C GLU A 631 50.91 9.11 19.17
N THR A 632 50.51 8.07 18.45
CA THR A 632 51.40 6.98 18.04
C THR A 632 52.47 7.46 17.05
N GLU A 633 52.09 8.26 16.05
CA GLU A 633 53.04 8.81 15.08
C GLU A 633 54.05 9.76 15.76
N ILE A 634 53.60 10.55 16.74
CA ILE A 634 54.50 11.38 17.56
C ILE A 634 55.46 10.51 18.37
N ALA A 635 54.99 9.44 19.00
CA ALA A 635 55.85 8.54 19.77
C ALA A 635 56.95 7.91 18.91
N GLU A 636 56.61 7.41 17.71
CA GLU A 636 57.58 6.87 16.74
C GLU A 636 58.59 7.93 16.26
N LEU A 637 58.13 9.16 16.04
CA LEU A 637 59.00 10.28 15.67
C LEU A 637 59.97 10.65 16.78
N VAL A 638 59.50 10.70 18.02
CA VAL A 638 60.35 10.95 19.19
C VAL A 638 61.33 9.79 19.38
N GLU A 639 60.91 8.54 19.19
CA GLU A 639 61.81 7.39 19.26
C GLU A 639 62.92 7.47 18.20
N THR A 640 62.59 7.88 16.99
CA THR A 640 63.54 7.95 15.86
C THR A 640 64.46 9.17 15.89
N HIS A 641 63.93 10.35 16.24
CA HIS A 641 64.62 11.64 16.12
C HIS A 641 64.91 12.33 17.46
N GLY A 642 64.48 11.73 18.58
CA GLY A 642 64.61 12.28 19.92
C GLY A 642 66.07 12.54 20.33
N PRO A 643 66.32 13.55 21.18
CA PRO A 643 65.35 14.48 21.77
C PRO A 643 64.85 15.55 20.78
N VAL A 644 63.55 15.87 20.79
CA VAL A 644 62.90 16.81 19.83
C VAL A 644 62.07 17.90 20.51
N SER A 645 62.02 19.10 19.94
CA SER A 645 61.12 20.18 20.37
C SER A 645 59.75 20.10 19.68
N ILE A 646 58.74 20.81 20.20
CA ILE A 646 57.40 20.88 19.59
C ILE A 646 57.48 21.40 18.14
N SER A 647 58.32 22.40 17.87
CA SER A 647 58.51 22.96 16.53
C SER A 647 59.15 21.96 15.56
N GLU A 648 60.11 21.16 16.02
CA GLU A 648 60.72 20.10 15.20
C GLU A 648 59.71 18.99 14.88
N VAL A 649 58.90 18.57 15.87
CA VAL A 649 57.82 17.60 15.65
C VAL A 649 56.80 18.13 14.64
N MET A 650 56.42 19.41 14.73
CA MET A 650 55.53 20.04 13.76
C MET A 650 56.10 20.05 12.34
N GLU A 651 57.38 20.38 12.16
CA GLU A 651 58.02 20.36 10.84
C GLU A 651 58.13 18.94 10.27
N LEU A 652 58.41 17.93 11.11
CA LEU A 652 58.44 16.52 10.69
C LEU A 652 57.05 16.01 10.28
N LEU A 653 55.98 16.44 10.95
CA LEU A 653 54.60 16.06 10.63
C LEU A 653 53.96 16.89 9.50
N ARG A 654 54.52 18.05 9.18
CA ARG A 654 53.96 18.99 8.18
C ARG A 654 53.68 18.35 6.82
N PRO A 655 54.54 17.48 6.26
CA PRO A 655 54.29 16.86 4.95
C PRO A 655 53.08 15.91 4.91
N SER A 656 52.69 15.31 6.04
CA SER A 656 51.56 14.37 6.12
C SER A 656 50.31 15.02 6.71
N ARG A 657 50.45 15.77 7.80
CA ARG A 657 49.31 16.32 8.58
C ARG A 657 49.01 17.79 8.31
N GLY A 658 49.92 18.51 7.67
CA GLY A 658 49.79 19.94 7.38
C GLY A 658 50.05 20.79 8.63
N GLU A 659 49.51 22.01 8.66
CA GLU A 659 49.68 22.91 9.81
C GLU A 659 48.90 22.41 11.04
N LEU A 660 49.63 22.02 12.08
CA LEU A 660 49.12 21.67 13.40
C LEU A 660 49.28 22.85 14.36
N THR A 661 48.47 22.90 15.43
CA THR A 661 48.65 23.89 16.49
C THR A 661 49.63 23.36 17.54
N ASN A 662 50.37 24.27 18.17
CA ASN A 662 51.25 23.94 19.30
C ASN A 662 50.50 23.14 20.37
N GLY A 663 49.26 23.53 20.70
CA GLY A 663 48.43 22.85 21.68
C GLY A 663 48.11 21.39 21.33
N SER A 664 47.80 21.09 20.06
CA SER A 664 47.50 19.71 19.64
C SER A 664 48.72 18.80 19.80
N VAL A 665 49.90 19.26 19.37
CA VAL A 665 51.15 18.49 19.50
C VAL A 665 51.57 18.35 20.96
N ARG A 666 51.52 19.45 21.72
CA ARG A 666 51.78 19.49 23.17
C ARG A 666 50.94 18.47 23.92
N ASN A 667 49.62 18.51 23.73
CA ASN A 667 48.70 17.61 24.42
C ASN A 667 48.92 16.14 24.02
N SER A 668 49.27 15.89 22.75
CA SER A 668 49.58 14.53 22.28
C SER A 668 50.88 14.00 22.89
N LEU A 669 51.93 14.83 23.00
CA LEU A 669 53.20 14.48 23.66
C LEU A 669 52.99 14.16 25.15
N VAL A 670 52.18 14.97 25.85
CA VAL A 670 51.83 14.73 27.25
C VAL A 670 51.10 13.38 27.42
N ALA A 671 50.20 13.05 26.51
CA ALA A 671 49.40 11.83 26.53
C ALA A 671 50.19 10.54 26.19
N CYS A 672 51.40 10.63 25.61
CA CYS A 672 52.19 9.46 25.21
C CYS A 672 52.90 8.82 26.41
N ASP A 673 52.58 7.57 26.78
CA ASP A 673 53.11 6.92 28.00
C ASP A 673 54.65 6.85 28.07
N GLU A 674 55.30 6.61 26.93
CA GLU A 674 56.75 6.40 26.84
C GLU A 674 57.55 7.69 26.57
N VAL A 675 56.92 8.85 26.47
CA VAL A 675 57.56 10.11 26.08
C VAL A 675 57.60 11.11 27.24
N TYR A 676 58.79 11.64 27.53
CA TYR A 676 59.05 12.49 28.69
C TYR A 676 59.77 13.78 28.28
N LEU A 677 59.43 14.89 28.95
CA LEU A 677 60.09 16.18 28.78
C LEU A 677 61.46 16.17 29.48
N THR A 678 62.50 16.56 28.75
CA THR A 678 63.90 16.57 29.20
C THR A 678 64.37 17.96 29.62
N ALA A 679 65.44 17.97 30.42
CA ALA A 679 66.06 19.15 31.01
C ALA A 679 66.62 20.15 29.97
N GLU A 680 67.24 19.65 28.91
CA GLU A 680 67.97 20.48 27.96
C GLU A 680 67.01 21.02 26.89
N LYS A 681 66.61 22.29 27.06
CA LYS A 681 65.90 23.09 26.04
C LYS A 681 64.44 22.69 25.76
N ARG A 682 63.71 22.13 26.73
CA ARG A 682 62.27 21.78 26.59
C ARG A 682 62.01 20.81 25.43
N ARG A 683 62.86 19.79 25.32
CA ARG A 683 62.79 18.75 24.30
C ARG A 683 62.21 17.47 24.89
N TRP A 684 61.55 16.69 24.07
CA TRP A 684 60.89 15.43 24.42
C TRP A 684 61.72 14.26 23.94
N ASP A 685 61.84 13.23 24.76
CA ASP A 685 62.55 12.01 24.41
C ASP A 685 61.86 10.78 25.03
N VAL A 686 62.23 9.59 24.56
CA VAL A 686 61.67 8.32 25.03
C VAL A 686 62.25 7.89 26.37
N ALA A 687 61.45 7.17 27.16
CA ALA A 687 61.72 6.80 28.54
C ALA A 687 63.12 6.21 28.75
N TYR A 688 63.54 5.24 27.95
CA TYR A 688 64.84 4.56 28.13
C TYR A 688 66.06 5.43 27.81
N ARG A 689 65.89 6.58 27.12
CA ARG A 689 66.96 7.57 26.91
C ARG A 689 66.97 8.63 28.00
N VAL A 690 65.80 8.96 28.57
CA VAL A 690 65.66 9.89 29.69
C VAL A 690 66.08 9.25 31.01
N PHE A 691 65.64 8.01 31.25
CA PHE A 691 65.90 7.22 32.44
C PHE A 691 66.88 6.11 32.09
N LYS A 692 68.03 6.09 32.78
CA LYS A 692 69.09 5.10 32.51
C LYS A 692 68.63 3.67 32.85
N ASP A 693 67.77 3.53 33.86
CA ASP A 693 67.15 2.26 34.28
C ASP A 693 65.63 2.45 34.50
N PRO A 694 64.76 1.51 34.05
CA PRO A 694 63.33 1.53 34.38
C PRO A 694 63.00 1.61 35.88
N VAL A 695 63.90 1.16 36.76
CA VAL A 695 63.77 1.33 38.22
C VAL A 695 63.75 2.81 38.63
N ASP A 696 64.44 3.67 37.88
CA ASP A 696 64.52 5.10 38.19
C ASP A 696 63.16 5.79 38.05
N ILE A 697 62.34 5.39 37.08
CA ILE A 697 60.98 5.92 36.89
C ILE A 697 60.13 5.60 38.12
N ARG A 698 60.14 4.34 38.57
CA ARG A 698 59.39 3.92 39.77
C ARG A 698 59.89 4.63 41.02
N ARG A 699 61.22 4.76 41.17
CA ARG A 699 61.83 5.46 42.30
C ARG A 699 61.41 6.93 42.31
N LEU A 700 61.40 7.58 41.16
CA LEU A 700 60.96 8.97 41.01
C LEU A 700 59.45 9.12 41.29
N GLN A 701 58.61 8.23 40.77
CA GLN A 701 57.17 8.20 41.07
C GLN A 701 56.92 8.10 42.57
N ILE A 702 57.57 7.17 43.27
CA ILE A 702 57.44 7.01 44.73
C ILE A 702 57.89 8.28 45.45
N ALA A 703 59.02 8.87 45.06
CA ALA A 703 59.53 10.11 45.66
C ALA A 703 58.55 11.28 45.49
N ILE A 704 57.93 11.43 44.30
CA ILE A 704 56.92 12.46 44.04
C ILE A 704 55.68 12.22 44.89
N ARG A 705 55.17 10.97 44.94
CA ARG A 705 54.01 10.60 45.77
C ARG A 705 54.24 10.88 47.25
N MET A 706 55.43 10.58 47.76
CA MET A 706 55.83 10.92 49.14
C MET A 706 55.89 12.44 49.33
N ALA A 707 56.49 13.18 48.40
CA ALA A 707 56.62 14.64 48.46
C ALA A 707 55.26 15.39 48.46
N ALA A 708 54.24 14.80 47.84
CA ALA A 708 52.87 15.34 47.73
C ALA A 708 51.83 14.54 48.53
N TYR A 709 52.26 13.78 49.54
CA TYR A 709 51.39 12.89 50.30
C TYR A 709 50.40 13.67 51.19
N LYS A 710 49.09 13.45 50.99
CA LYS A 710 47.96 14.00 51.79
C LYS A 710 47.80 15.52 51.83
N GLU A 711 48.72 16.28 51.25
CA GLU A 711 48.67 17.75 51.19
C GLU A 711 48.90 18.23 49.76
N SER A 712 48.32 19.38 49.42
CA SER A 712 48.56 20.05 48.14
C SER A 712 49.86 20.84 48.23
N VAL A 713 50.83 20.53 47.37
CA VAL A 713 52.20 21.05 47.44
C VAL A 713 52.57 21.69 46.12
N ALA A 714 53.12 22.91 46.14
CA ALA A 714 53.58 23.58 44.93
C ALA A 714 54.63 22.73 44.19
N LEU A 715 54.57 22.69 42.87
CA LEU A 715 55.47 21.91 42.00
C LEU A 715 56.94 22.25 42.24
N SER A 716 57.24 23.51 42.53
CA SER A 716 58.57 23.98 42.94
C SER A 716 59.06 23.34 44.25
N SER A 717 58.15 23.14 45.20
CA SER A 717 58.45 22.48 46.48
C SER A 717 58.58 20.97 46.31
N VAL A 718 57.73 20.34 45.49
CA VAL A 718 57.87 18.91 45.12
C VAL A 718 59.24 18.68 44.46
N PHE A 719 59.64 19.56 43.54
CA PHE A 719 60.95 19.51 42.90
C PHE A 719 62.10 19.55 43.92
N ASN A 720 62.10 20.52 44.84
CA ASN A 720 63.13 20.65 45.87
C ASN A 720 63.17 19.43 46.80
N ARG A 721 62.00 18.94 47.23
CA ARG A 721 61.88 17.75 48.09
C ARG A 721 62.43 16.51 47.42
N VAL A 722 62.08 16.26 46.16
CA VAL A 722 62.60 15.11 45.39
C VAL A 722 64.11 15.20 45.25
N ARG A 723 64.67 16.37 44.91
CA ARG A 723 66.13 16.56 44.79
C ARG A 723 66.87 16.32 46.10
N SER A 724 66.28 16.70 47.23
CA SER A 724 66.88 16.51 48.55
C SER A 724 67.15 15.03 48.90
N THR A 725 66.45 14.10 48.25
CA THR A 725 66.62 12.64 48.39
C THR A 725 67.73 12.05 47.53
N GLY A 726 68.49 12.89 46.81
CA GLY A 726 69.54 12.48 45.88
C GLY A 726 69.04 12.07 44.48
N ILE A 727 67.78 12.36 44.16
CA ILE A 727 67.21 12.13 42.82
C ILE A 727 67.40 13.41 41.98
N GLU A 728 68.31 13.35 41.01
CA GLU A 728 68.69 14.49 40.17
C GLU A 728 68.03 14.46 38.79
N TYR A 729 66.71 14.70 38.74
CA TYR A 729 65.99 14.92 37.48
C TYR A 729 65.56 16.39 37.35
N ALA A 730 65.46 16.86 36.11
CA ALA A 730 65.01 18.22 35.83
C ALA A 730 63.50 18.38 36.06
N LEU A 731 63.10 19.64 36.25
CA LEU A 731 61.72 20.02 36.55
C LEU A 731 60.72 19.52 35.50
N GLY A 732 61.06 19.59 34.21
CA GLY A 732 60.20 19.08 33.13
C GLY A 732 60.01 17.57 33.17
N THR A 733 61.03 16.81 33.58
CA THR A 733 60.95 15.35 33.71
C THR A 733 60.08 14.96 34.90
N ILE A 734 60.23 15.67 36.02
CA ILE A 734 59.38 15.51 37.21
C ILE A 734 57.92 15.83 36.85
N LEU A 735 57.68 16.94 36.15
CA LEU A 735 56.35 17.33 35.67
C LEU A 735 55.75 16.28 34.72
N SER A 736 56.56 15.67 33.86
CA SER A 736 56.10 14.58 32.97
C SER A 736 55.65 13.35 33.75
N VAL A 737 56.36 13.00 34.83
CA VAL A 737 55.96 11.89 35.71
C VAL A 737 54.67 12.23 36.46
N VAL A 738 54.50 13.48 36.90
CA VAL A 738 53.27 13.96 37.52
C VAL A 738 52.07 13.81 36.57
N TRP A 739 52.18 14.23 35.31
CA TRP A 739 51.08 14.11 34.33
C TRP A 739 50.65 12.66 34.06
N LYS A 740 51.57 11.71 34.19
CA LYS A 740 51.33 10.30 33.82
C LYS A 740 50.92 9.42 35.01
N ASP A 741 51.02 9.91 36.24
CA ASP A 741 50.62 9.14 37.41
C ASP A 741 49.11 9.29 37.67
N PRO A 742 48.31 8.22 37.55
CA PRO A 742 46.86 8.31 37.70
C PRO A 742 46.41 8.65 39.12
N ASN A 743 47.29 8.52 40.12
CA ASN A 743 47.00 8.80 41.52
C ASN A 743 47.45 10.20 41.97
N ILE A 744 48.02 10.98 41.06
CA ILE A 744 48.46 12.35 41.32
C ILE A 744 47.51 13.31 40.61
N THR A 745 46.99 14.27 41.35
CA THR A 745 46.25 15.40 40.81
C THR A 745 47.18 16.60 40.68
N LEU A 746 47.13 17.23 39.51
CA LEU A 746 47.80 18.49 39.23
C LEU A 746 46.71 19.55 39.01
N GLU A 747 46.54 20.44 39.99
CA GLU A 747 45.67 21.60 39.88
C GLU A 747 46.56 22.84 39.82
N ARG A 748 46.60 23.50 38.65
CA ARG A 748 47.53 24.60 38.37
C ARG A 748 48.98 24.16 38.52
N ASP A 749 49.73 24.79 39.42
CA ASP A 749 51.09 24.45 39.81
C ASP A 749 51.15 23.67 41.13
N TYR A 750 50.03 23.16 41.65
CA TYR A 750 49.99 22.37 42.87
C TYR A 750 49.76 20.89 42.57
N VAL A 751 50.59 20.06 43.20
CA VAL A 751 50.60 18.61 43.08
C VAL A 751 50.06 18.01 44.37
N ARG A 752 49.16 17.05 44.26
CA ARG A 752 48.62 16.29 45.38
C ARG A 752 48.54 14.82 45.02
N PHE A 753 48.93 13.95 45.94
CA PHE A 753 48.71 12.52 45.81
C PHE A 753 47.41 12.13 46.51
N ASP A 754 46.44 11.66 45.73
CA ASP A 754 45.10 11.27 46.19
C ASP A 754 44.90 9.75 46.26
N GLY A 755 45.90 8.97 45.87
CA GLY A 755 45.88 7.52 45.94
C GLY A 755 46.11 6.97 47.36
N THR A 756 45.81 5.68 47.53
CA THR A 756 46.19 4.89 48.71
C THR A 756 47.37 4.00 48.35
N ASP A 757 48.56 4.32 48.85
CA ASP A 757 49.74 3.45 48.72
C ASP A 757 50.08 2.89 50.09
N THR A 758 49.83 1.59 50.27
CA THR A 758 49.97 0.93 51.58
C THR A 758 51.40 0.94 52.12
N GLU A 759 52.42 1.10 51.27
CA GLU A 759 53.81 1.20 51.71
C GLU A 759 54.13 2.62 52.19
N ILE A 760 53.69 3.63 51.45
CA ILE A 760 53.84 5.03 51.84
C ILE A 760 53.04 5.31 53.13
N GLU A 761 51.80 4.83 53.22
CA GLU A 761 50.95 4.94 54.41
C GLU A 761 51.59 4.28 55.64
N ARG A 762 52.02 3.03 55.50
CA ARG A 762 52.72 2.33 56.60
C ARG A 762 53.98 3.09 56.99
N TYR A 763 54.72 3.66 56.04
CA TYR A 763 55.95 4.39 56.35
C TYR A 763 55.67 5.66 57.16
N TYR A 764 54.67 6.45 56.76
CA TYR A 764 54.29 7.66 57.50
C TYR A 764 53.62 7.38 58.85
N VAL A 765 52.98 6.22 59.05
CA VAL A 765 52.30 5.84 60.32
C VAL A 765 53.22 5.09 61.29
N THR A 766 54.04 4.16 60.78
CA THR A 766 54.81 3.20 61.60
C THR A 766 56.33 3.29 61.41
N GLY A 767 56.82 3.99 60.38
CA GLY A 767 58.24 4.01 60.02
C GLY A 767 58.71 2.83 59.14
N GLU A 768 57.83 1.87 58.83
CA GLU A 768 58.10 0.75 57.91
C GLU A 768 57.37 0.93 56.57
N PRO A 769 57.94 0.54 55.41
CA PRO A 769 59.22 -0.14 55.26
C PRO A 769 60.40 0.83 55.27
N THR A 770 61.47 0.47 55.98
CA THR A 770 62.68 1.29 56.13
C THR A 770 63.35 1.66 54.82
N ARG A 771 63.16 0.89 53.74
CA ARG A 771 63.69 1.22 52.40
C ARG A 771 63.22 2.57 51.85
N LEU A 772 62.06 3.08 52.30
CA LEU A 772 61.54 4.39 51.89
C LEU A 772 62.22 5.55 52.63
N CYS A 773 63.00 5.30 53.68
CA CYS A 773 63.67 6.36 54.44
C CYS A 773 64.64 7.18 53.58
N GLN A 774 65.21 6.58 52.54
CA GLN A 774 66.11 7.24 51.59
C GLN A 774 65.38 8.23 50.67
N LEU A 775 64.04 8.14 50.60
CA LEU A 775 63.16 9.03 49.83
C LEU A 775 62.42 10.02 50.75
N ASP A 776 62.71 10.00 52.05
CA ASP A 776 62.07 10.89 53.02
C ASP A 776 62.78 12.22 53.12
N TYR A 777 62.17 13.24 52.53
CA TYR A 777 62.67 14.61 52.50
C TYR A 777 62.65 15.30 53.89
N ARG A 778 61.99 14.74 54.92
CA ARG A 778 61.96 15.36 56.27
C ARG A 778 63.34 15.44 56.92
N ASN A 779 64.29 14.61 56.48
CA ASN A 779 65.66 14.55 57.00
C ASN A 779 66.66 15.39 56.18
N HIS A 780 66.22 16.04 55.10
CA HIS A 780 67.08 16.78 54.18
C HIS A 780 66.69 18.26 54.15
N THR A 781 67.67 19.16 54.09
CA THR A 781 67.42 20.61 53.96
C THR A 781 67.06 20.95 52.52
N GLU A 782 65.91 21.61 52.31
CA GLU A 782 65.50 22.08 50.97
C GLU A 782 66.55 23.06 50.40
N GLU A 783 67.15 22.70 49.27
CA GLU A 783 68.01 23.61 48.50
C GLU A 783 67.16 24.76 47.92
N LYS A 784 67.65 25.99 48.02
CA LYS A 784 66.90 27.20 47.62
C LYS A 784 66.88 27.51 46.11
N SER A 785 67.48 26.69 45.25
CA SER A 785 67.65 27.05 43.84
C SER A 785 66.76 26.24 42.90
N VAL A 786 65.50 26.66 42.75
CA VAL A 786 64.75 26.41 41.52
C VAL A 786 65.11 27.51 40.53
N ASP A 787 65.44 27.15 39.29
CA ASP A 787 65.49 28.13 38.21
C ASP A 787 64.07 28.64 37.96
N THR A 788 63.74 29.79 38.55
CA THR A 788 62.41 30.40 38.44
C THR A 788 62.06 30.71 36.98
N GLY A 789 63.05 30.98 36.12
CA GLY A 789 62.82 31.22 34.70
C GLY A 789 62.34 29.98 33.95
N VAL A 790 62.84 28.79 34.30
CA VAL A 790 62.39 27.51 33.71
C VAL A 790 60.99 27.15 34.21
N LEU A 791 60.70 27.35 35.50
CA LEU A 791 59.37 27.12 36.07
C LEU A 791 58.33 28.05 35.43
N ASP A 792 58.60 29.35 35.36
CA ASP A 792 57.68 30.33 34.76
C ASP A 792 57.42 30.04 33.27
N ALA A 793 58.47 29.60 32.55
CA ALA A 793 58.34 29.19 31.16
C ALA A 793 57.43 27.96 31.01
N LEU A 794 57.56 26.95 31.87
CA LEU A 794 56.70 25.76 31.86
C LEU A 794 55.26 26.10 32.26
N ILE A 795 55.05 26.89 33.31
CA ILE A 795 53.72 27.32 33.73
C ILE A 795 53.00 28.07 32.60
N LYS A 796 53.72 28.95 31.88
CA LYS A 796 53.18 29.67 30.73
C LYS A 796 52.96 28.76 29.51
N GLU A 797 53.88 27.86 29.22
CA GLU A 797 53.83 27.00 28.02
C GLU A 797 52.78 25.89 28.14
N PHE A 798 52.46 25.44 29.35
CA PHE A 798 51.45 24.40 29.61
C PHE A 798 50.17 24.95 30.25
N ASP A 799 50.01 26.28 30.28
CA ASP A 799 48.82 26.98 30.79
C ASP A 799 48.44 26.61 32.24
N LEU A 800 49.43 26.36 33.11
CA LEU A 800 49.23 25.96 34.52
C LEU A 800 48.69 27.09 35.43
N TYR A 801 48.30 28.25 34.87
CA TYR A 801 47.69 29.37 35.60
C TYR A 801 46.16 29.29 35.72
N VAL A 802 45.52 28.46 34.90
CA VAL A 802 44.07 28.21 34.88
C VAL A 802 43.79 26.90 35.61
#